data_AF-A0A7G8DB07-F1
#
_entry.id   AF-A0A7G8DB07-F1
#
_cell.length_a   1.000
_cell.length_b   1.000
_cell.length_c   1.000
_cell.angle_alpha   90.00
_cell.angle_beta   90.00
_cell.angle_gamma   90.00
#
_symmetry.space_group_name_H-M   'P 1'
#
loop_
_entity.id
_entity.type
_entity.pdbx_description
1 polymer ?
#
loop_
_entity_poly.entity_id
_entity_poly.type
_entity_poly.pdbx_seq_one_letter_code
_entity_poly.pdbx_strand_id
1 'polypeptide(L)'
;MIENILIWPDDDTVMQTGIETGIYGELPGRGIGAVVEVSILHLDSGRYWQPEGTFGEEMTHQGVVVADDGHWRLLMTPPTSGAYRIEVLETTSKGALPLASTEFTVIGEDPTNVFASAAATNADQINSGGGNPDRATTHAAAEEATTDNFSSAEAATRPFWEGRRGIGFSVDSQGQWLSQERLESALYEVSALGFDTIRTWGTNNYTGRILEAIDQMDLDLKVQAGIYITNESDAAQLINQALEVIQPYEQYILGFSLGNEQLADWSPSELRVNDVREQVQVFRDRSDLQITYNFAGETLRPDSSFWNQQGNKLLQELDYVNVHSYAGFFDNRSNPEWTPQKQMEVLKADESLFRSALDSLGLFDTPLILGETGWQSGGYTDQVTNAANLKTYFQAVSDYIESDKAIFDSMFYFNFSDESWKGPDDDWGLFTEGDESGLGAAKFDGIDGSKITPTIHTEAISNRRLIADSGTARLWVDDATGQAFVQKGSDEPLLIRRNDNYWVGDIPLVRDQAELVGAAVDAMGRIRVLDRGPWGDFNWILDDSGMFTGEQGPAETTDESNELLFQLDLNLDQIIGTAEEGNGDEQPSGDEQPAGEDADAFELTGFSQGEFVSNIAFSHRAAADPIVAPGNAQFMHSHDFFANTSTNENSTVSSLLTAGSVAAQPTNNFSTYWTPSLINEGTDGLGGDWSYVTPKASSIAYYSVLKPNDPNLLVNMPTGLKMITGSAKPDQRQSRGEVFWNYIGESASYDHIPLGDEWRDLPLQAVIIFPDHWNGHQLDSNDHKSHLNYGSGSDAHPLLIPQLQLQIHYGQIDNTLHLVSSDYMNLPEAGSELDQRLLQASEVDLSFRNGEDGFAPGWSLHADHIHLPWEETAPNGEQVDGFARREEDALRLPLFTGTDGDAVRPIPTGISQPYSSDRAVLPILGTPGENRLIGSESSDRLEALEGDDFLIGGPGSDRLIGGDGADHFILEGISDSTRDNPDEIIGFSADDRLDLSSLSLETGSIQLEQLNPSSWMLSATGTDLAVEIRTGQIGFEQILLT
;
A
#
# COMPACT_ATOMS: atom_id res chain seq x y z
N MET A 1 -32.89 -1.16 -51.76
CA MET A 1 -31.89 -0.38 -51.03
C MET A 1 -30.73 -1.32 -50.79
N ILE A 2 -29.50 -0.86 -50.99
CA ILE A 2 -28.31 -1.70 -50.78
C ILE A 2 -28.21 -1.86 -49.26
N GLU A 3 -28.23 -3.10 -48.76
CA GLU A 3 -28.02 -3.37 -47.34
C GLU A 3 -26.61 -2.88 -46.96
N ASN A 4 -26.44 -2.38 -45.74
CA ASN A 4 -25.17 -1.91 -45.14
C ASN A 4 -24.66 -0.52 -45.52
N ILE A 5 -25.42 0.32 -46.25
CA ILE A 5 -24.99 1.72 -46.49
C ILE A 5 -24.78 2.49 -45.16
N LEU A 6 -25.60 2.19 -44.16
CA LEU A 6 -25.46 2.61 -42.78
C LEU A 6 -25.58 1.33 -41.93
N ILE A 7 -24.52 0.95 -41.23
CA ILE A 7 -24.45 -0.28 -40.41
C ILE A 7 -24.74 0.06 -38.95
N TRP A 8 -24.19 1.18 -38.48
CA TRP A 8 -24.35 1.63 -37.11
C TRP A 8 -24.35 3.17 -37.06
N PRO A 9 -25.30 3.81 -36.35
CA PRO A 9 -26.32 3.22 -35.48
C PRO A 9 -27.45 2.51 -36.26
N ASP A 10 -28.20 1.67 -35.55
CA ASP A 10 -29.49 1.11 -35.95
C ASP A 10 -30.63 1.66 -35.04
N ASP A 11 -31.86 1.21 -35.24
CA ASP A 11 -33.05 1.70 -34.52
C ASP A 11 -33.15 1.28 -33.04
N ASP A 12 -32.34 0.31 -32.61
CA ASP A 12 -32.19 -0.10 -31.21
C ASP A 12 -31.01 0.60 -30.51
N THR A 13 -30.22 1.40 -31.23
CA THR A 13 -29.03 2.05 -30.68
C THR A 13 -29.38 3.17 -29.69
N VAL A 14 -28.76 3.13 -28.52
CA VAL A 14 -28.81 4.17 -27.48
C VAL A 14 -27.41 4.76 -27.26
N MET A 15 -27.23 6.04 -27.56
CA MET A 15 -25.98 6.78 -27.34
C MET A 15 -26.09 7.74 -26.14
N GLN A 16 -24.98 8.32 -25.69
CA GLN A 16 -24.96 9.27 -24.57
C GLN A 16 -24.44 10.66 -24.99
N THR A 17 -25.02 11.71 -24.43
CA THR A 17 -24.57 13.10 -24.66
C THR A 17 -23.15 13.32 -24.18
N GLY A 18 -22.34 14.07 -24.93
CA GLY A 18 -20.97 14.44 -24.53
C GLY A 18 -19.90 13.35 -24.75
N ILE A 19 -20.28 12.17 -25.28
CA ILE A 19 -19.34 11.09 -25.64
C ILE A 19 -19.12 11.06 -27.16
N GLU A 20 -17.86 11.13 -27.61
CA GLU A 20 -17.51 11.01 -29.03
C GLU A 20 -17.75 9.58 -29.51
N THR A 21 -18.55 9.46 -30.56
CA THR A 21 -19.08 8.19 -31.04
C THR A 21 -18.88 8.09 -32.56
N GLY A 22 -18.44 6.92 -33.04
CA GLY A 22 -18.22 6.67 -34.46
C GLY A 22 -19.43 6.08 -35.16
N ILE A 23 -19.98 6.80 -36.14
CA ILE A 23 -21.01 6.31 -37.06
C ILE A 23 -20.34 5.73 -38.30
N TYR A 24 -20.80 4.59 -38.80
CA TYR A 24 -20.20 3.95 -39.95
C TYR A 24 -21.16 3.10 -40.79
N GLY A 25 -20.73 2.83 -42.02
CA GLY A 25 -21.40 1.96 -42.97
C GLY A 25 -20.50 1.63 -44.15
N GLU A 26 -21.06 1.03 -45.20
CA GLU A 26 -20.33 0.55 -46.37
C GLU A 26 -20.90 1.17 -47.67
N LEU A 27 -20.05 1.82 -48.46
CA LEU A 27 -20.38 2.34 -49.80
C LEU A 27 -19.48 1.67 -50.86
N PRO A 28 -19.84 0.45 -51.31
CA PRO A 28 -19.01 -0.35 -52.19
C PRO A 28 -18.62 0.38 -53.48
N GLY A 29 -17.34 0.32 -53.84
CA GLY A 29 -16.80 0.94 -55.06
C GLY A 29 -16.36 2.39 -54.91
N ARG A 30 -16.38 2.95 -53.70
CA ARG A 30 -15.70 4.21 -53.35
C ARG A 30 -14.34 3.88 -52.72
N GLY A 31 -13.26 4.51 -53.21
CA GLY A 31 -11.92 4.30 -52.67
C GLY A 31 -11.66 5.11 -51.40
N ILE A 32 -10.62 4.74 -50.66
CA ILE A 32 -10.17 5.44 -49.43
C ILE A 32 -10.00 6.94 -49.67
N GLY A 33 -10.50 7.73 -48.72
CA GLY A 33 -10.50 9.19 -48.76
C GLY A 33 -11.68 9.81 -49.52
N ALA A 34 -12.58 9.01 -50.09
CA ALA A 34 -13.84 9.51 -50.63
C ALA A 34 -14.72 10.08 -49.49
N VAL A 35 -15.34 11.24 -49.75
CA VAL A 35 -16.22 11.92 -48.78
C VAL A 35 -17.63 11.35 -48.88
N VAL A 36 -18.23 11.12 -47.70
CA VAL A 36 -19.61 10.68 -47.51
C VAL A 36 -20.38 11.79 -46.80
N GLU A 37 -21.46 12.27 -47.39
CA GLU A 37 -22.27 13.33 -46.78
C GLU A 37 -23.37 12.72 -45.90
N VAL A 38 -23.49 13.22 -44.68
CA VAL A 38 -24.42 12.70 -43.67
C VAL A 38 -25.20 13.86 -43.05
N SER A 39 -26.53 13.84 -43.11
CA SER A 39 -27.37 14.78 -42.37
C SER A 39 -27.92 14.14 -41.11
N ILE A 40 -27.97 14.90 -40.02
CA ILE A 40 -28.44 14.42 -38.72
C ILE A 40 -29.51 15.37 -38.20
N LEU A 41 -30.74 14.87 -38.08
CA LEU A 41 -31.91 15.61 -37.63
C LEU A 41 -32.23 15.22 -36.18
N HIS A 42 -32.29 16.19 -35.29
CA HIS A 42 -32.88 15.96 -33.97
C HIS A 42 -34.39 16.02 -34.10
N LEU A 43 -35.05 14.90 -33.91
CA LEU A 43 -36.48 14.71 -34.18
C LEU A 43 -37.34 15.52 -33.20
N ASP A 44 -36.88 15.69 -31.96
CA ASP A 44 -37.62 16.41 -30.92
C ASP A 44 -37.62 17.93 -31.15
N SER A 45 -36.52 18.50 -31.65
CA SER A 45 -36.43 19.94 -31.98
C SER A 45 -36.81 20.26 -33.43
N GLY A 46 -36.82 19.26 -34.32
CA GLY A 46 -37.03 19.42 -35.76
C GLY A 46 -35.91 20.20 -36.46
N ARG A 47 -34.74 20.30 -35.84
CA ARG A 47 -33.57 21.04 -36.37
C ARG A 47 -32.41 20.10 -36.65
N TYR A 48 -31.63 20.43 -37.67
CA TYR A 48 -30.45 19.65 -38.01
C TYR A 48 -29.31 20.00 -37.09
N TRP A 49 -28.59 18.98 -36.66
CA TRP A 49 -27.31 19.16 -36.00
C TRP A 49 -26.29 19.60 -37.04
N GLN A 50 -25.51 20.62 -36.70
CA GLN A 50 -24.51 21.21 -37.56
C GLN A 50 -23.10 20.88 -37.05
N PRO A 51 -22.07 20.74 -37.92
CA PRO A 51 -20.71 20.36 -37.55
C PRO A 51 -20.05 21.25 -36.48
N GLU A 52 -20.48 22.51 -36.37
CA GLU A 52 -20.04 23.45 -35.33
C GLU A 52 -20.68 23.21 -33.95
N GLY A 53 -21.45 22.13 -33.77
CA GLY A 53 -22.02 21.75 -32.47
C GLY A 53 -23.36 22.43 -32.12
N THR A 54 -24.05 23.03 -33.10
CA THR A 54 -25.32 23.76 -32.88
C THR A 54 -26.48 23.18 -33.69
N PHE A 55 -27.73 23.57 -33.38
CA PHE A 55 -28.94 23.15 -34.11
C PHE A 55 -29.52 24.27 -34.99
N GLY A 56 -29.68 23.99 -36.29
CA GLY A 56 -30.05 25.00 -37.29
C GLY A 56 -30.79 24.46 -38.53
N GLU A 57 -30.65 25.20 -39.64
CA GLU A 57 -31.15 24.77 -40.96
C GLU A 57 -30.35 23.55 -41.48
N GLU A 58 -30.87 22.85 -42.49
CA GLU A 58 -30.28 21.61 -42.99
C GLU A 58 -28.81 21.79 -43.41
N MET A 59 -27.92 21.05 -42.75
CA MET A 59 -26.48 21.01 -43.03
C MET A 59 -25.97 19.57 -42.92
N THR A 60 -24.92 19.26 -43.68
CA THR A 60 -24.32 17.93 -43.78
C THR A 60 -22.97 17.86 -43.08
N HIS A 61 -22.70 16.72 -42.46
CA HIS A 61 -21.40 16.31 -41.95
C HIS A 61 -20.65 15.52 -43.02
N GLN A 62 -19.33 15.55 -42.96
CA GLN A 62 -18.46 14.81 -43.89
C GLN A 62 -17.82 13.63 -43.18
N GLY A 63 -18.35 12.43 -43.45
CA GLY A 63 -17.66 11.18 -43.18
C GLY A 63 -16.62 10.87 -44.26
N VAL A 64 -15.70 9.97 -43.96
CA VAL A 64 -14.64 9.56 -44.89
C VAL A 64 -14.62 8.05 -45.04
N VAL A 65 -14.45 7.59 -46.29
CA VAL A 65 -14.15 6.19 -46.59
C VAL A 65 -12.74 5.89 -46.06
N VAL A 66 -12.66 4.97 -45.11
CA VAL A 66 -11.42 4.60 -44.42
C VAL A 66 -10.86 3.26 -44.89
N ALA A 67 -11.61 2.48 -45.68
CA ALA A 67 -11.13 1.23 -46.26
C ALA A 67 -11.50 1.07 -47.75
N ASP A 68 -10.71 0.28 -48.48
CA ASP A 68 -10.79 0.11 -49.94
C ASP A 68 -12.04 -0.65 -50.42
N ASP A 69 -12.73 -1.33 -49.50
CA ASP A 69 -14.02 -1.98 -49.72
C ASP A 69 -15.21 -1.00 -49.62
N GLY A 70 -14.94 0.25 -49.23
CA GLY A 70 -15.94 1.31 -49.16
C GLY A 70 -16.47 1.59 -47.74
N HIS A 71 -15.90 0.98 -46.69
CA HIS A 71 -16.29 1.33 -45.32
C HIS A 71 -15.97 2.79 -45.03
N TRP A 72 -16.98 3.51 -44.57
CA TRP A 72 -16.87 4.92 -44.21
C TRP A 72 -17.21 5.13 -42.74
N ARG A 73 -16.58 6.14 -42.14
CA ARG A 73 -16.86 6.55 -40.76
C ARG A 73 -17.03 8.07 -40.63
N LEU A 74 -17.79 8.48 -39.62
CA LEU A 74 -17.95 9.86 -39.14
C LEU A 74 -17.90 9.84 -37.61
N LEU A 75 -16.98 10.56 -37.00
CA LEU A 75 -16.94 10.77 -35.55
C LEU A 75 -17.83 11.95 -35.17
N MET A 76 -18.58 11.83 -34.09
CA MET A 76 -19.48 12.89 -33.63
C MET A 76 -19.77 12.77 -32.12
N THR A 77 -20.04 13.90 -31.48
CA THR A 77 -20.40 13.97 -30.05
C THR A 77 -21.80 14.56 -29.87
N PRO A 78 -22.87 13.75 -29.63
CA PRO A 78 -24.24 14.26 -29.53
C PRO A 78 -24.37 15.34 -28.43
N PRO A 79 -24.88 16.54 -28.75
CA PRO A 79 -24.86 17.68 -27.82
C PRO A 79 -26.08 17.75 -26.88
N THR A 80 -27.16 17.01 -27.16
CA THR A 80 -28.35 16.96 -26.30
C THR A 80 -29.04 15.61 -26.41
N SER A 81 -29.80 15.23 -25.39
CA SER A 81 -30.59 14.00 -25.37
C SER A 81 -31.87 14.16 -26.18
N GLY A 82 -32.37 13.04 -26.70
CA GLY A 82 -33.55 13.01 -27.55
C GLY A 82 -33.42 12.01 -28.70
N ALA A 83 -34.44 11.93 -29.53
CA ALA A 83 -34.46 11.06 -30.70
C ALA A 83 -33.79 11.74 -31.90
N TYR A 84 -32.92 11.02 -32.60
CA TYR A 84 -32.21 11.51 -33.78
C TYR A 84 -32.54 10.63 -34.99
N ARG A 85 -32.52 11.25 -36.18
CA ARG A 85 -32.52 10.56 -37.46
C ARG A 85 -31.26 10.93 -38.22
N ILE A 86 -30.54 9.92 -38.67
CA ILE A 86 -29.40 10.08 -39.56
C ILE A 86 -29.79 9.67 -40.98
N GLU A 87 -29.29 10.42 -41.97
CA GLU A 87 -29.44 10.09 -43.38
C GLU A 87 -28.07 10.21 -44.08
N VAL A 88 -27.68 9.14 -44.76
CA VAL A 88 -26.49 9.13 -45.64
C VAL A 88 -26.94 9.59 -47.02
N LEU A 89 -26.30 10.61 -47.57
CA LEU A 89 -26.73 11.29 -48.78
C LEU A 89 -25.81 10.98 -49.98
N GLU A 90 -26.40 10.89 -51.17
CA GLU A 90 -25.66 10.93 -52.43
C GLU A 90 -25.96 12.21 -53.21
N THR A 91 -24.91 13.00 -53.46
CA THR A 91 -25.03 14.20 -54.29
C THR A 91 -25.09 13.83 -55.76
N THR A 92 -26.24 14.08 -56.38
CA THR A 92 -26.47 13.89 -57.81
C THR A 92 -26.63 15.24 -58.53
N SER A 93 -26.58 15.23 -59.87
CA SER A 93 -26.83 16.42 -60.70
C SER A 93 -28.21 17.08 -60.51
N LYS A 94 -29.12 16.49 -59.72
CA LYS A 94 -30.46 16.99 -59.41
C LYS A 94 -30.65 17.39 -57.93
N GLY A 95 -29.62 17.28 -57.09
CA GLY A 95 -29.67 17.50 -55.63
C GLY A 95 -29.18 16.29 -54.83
N ALA A 96 -29.05 16.46 -53.51
CA ALA A 96 -28.74 15.38 -52.57
C ALA A 96 -29.97 14.47 -52.38
N LEU A 97 -29.76 13.15 -52.43
CA LEU A 97 -30.81 12.15 -52.20
C LEU A 97 -30.37 11.20 -51.07
N PRO A 98 -31.24 10.87 -50.09
CA PRO A 98 -30.90 9.91 -49.05
C PRO A 98 -30.77 8.50 -49.62
N LEU A 99 -29.64 7.86 -49.34
CA LEU A 99 -29.29 6.49 -49.69
C LEU A 99 -29.71 5.49 -48.61
N ALA A 100 -29.56 5.87 -47.34
CA ALA A 100 -29.97 5.11 -46.18
C ALA A 100 -30.32 6.06 -45.03
N SER A 101 -31.20 5.61 -44.14
CA SER A 101 -31.57 6.34 -42.94
C SER A 101 -31.85 5.37 -41.81
N THR A 102 -31.46 5.75 -40.60
CA THR A 102 -31.95 5.14 -39.35
C THR A 102 -32.34 6.22 -38.36
N GLU A 103 -33.17 5.84 -37.40
CA GLU A 103 -33.39 6.60 -36.17
C GLU A 103 -32.60 5.96 -35.04
N PHE A 104 -32.23 6.72 -34.02
CA PHE A 104 -31.58 6.21 -32.80
C PHE A 104 -31.85 7.16 -31.64
N THR A 105 -31.63 6.70 -30.41
CA THR A 105 -31.91 7.50 -29.20
C THR A 105 -30.61 7.96 -28.55
N VAL A 106 -30.57 9.21 -28.07
CA VAL A 106 -29.48 9.72 -27.23
C VAL A 106 -30.01 10.03 -25.83
N ILE A 107 -29.35 9.54 -24.79
CA ILE A 107 -29.68 9.74 -23.37
C ILE A 107 -28.64 10.63 -22.66
N GLY A 108 -29.03 11.34 -21.62
CA GLY A 108 -28.14 12.24 -20.86
C GLY A 108 -28.81 13.55 -20.45
N GLU A 109 -28.13 14.37 -19.63
CA GLU A 109 -28.65 15.67 -19.19
C GLU A 109 -28.71 16.65 -20.36
N ASP A 110 -29.87 17.25 -20.58
CA ASP A 110 -30.14 18.23 -21.64
C ASP A 110 -29.49 19.59 -21.29
N PRO A 111 -28.47 20.07 -22.02
CA PRO A 111 -27.85 21.36 -21.71
C PRO A 111 -28.72 22.55 -22.15
N THR A 112 -29.90 22.33 -22.74
CA THR A 112 -30.70 23.41 -23.34
C THR A 112 -31.90 23.81 -22.50
N ASN A 113 -31.65 24.25 -21.26
CA ASN A 113 -32.64 25.03 -20.53
C ASN A 113 -32.11 26.33 -19.93
N VAL A 114 -31.38 27.12 -20.73
CA VAL A 114 -31.35 28.59 -20.58
C VAL A 114 -31.20 29.30 -21.94
N PHE A 115 -32.26 29.31 -22.76
CA PHE A 115 -32.52 30.46 -23.65
C PHE A 115 -34.00 30.83 -23.62
N ALA A 116 -34.26 32.08 -23.27
CA ALA A 116 -35.56 32.63 -22.98
C ALA A 116 -36.45 32.90 -24.21
N SER A 117 -37.76 32.82 -23.96
CA SER A 117 -38.87 33.60 -24.54
C SER A 117 -39.28 33.36 -26.00
N ALA A 118 -40.42 32.70 -26.20
CA ALA A 118 -41.71 33.38 -26.45
C ALA A 118 -42.82 32.38 -26.86
N ALA A 119 -43.99 32.57 -26.24
CA ALA A 119 -45.32 32.16 -26.72
C ALA A 119 -45.82 30.71 -26.46
N ALA A 120 -46.51 30.59 -25.32
CA ALA A 120 -47.94 30.23 -25.26
C ALA A 120 -48.38 28.74 -25.37
N THR A 121 -48.79 28.24 -24.19
CA THR A 121 -50.08 27.61 -23.86
C THR A 121 -50.44 26.20 -24.35
N ASN A 122 -50.70 25.38 -23.33
CA ASN A 122 -51.91 24.56 -23.08
C ASN A 122 -51.99 23.10 -23.55
N ALA A 123 -52.49 22.32 -22.58
CA ALA A 123 -53.32 21.10 -22.70
C ALA A 123 -52.56 19.84 -23.14
N ASP A 124 -52.77 18.65 -22.60
CA ASP A 124 -53.76 18.06 -21.70
C ASP A 124 -53.19 16.65 -21.38
N GLN A 125 -53.09 16.23 -20.12
CA GLN A 125 -53.94 15.17 -19.54
C GLN A 125 -53.76 13.71 -20.03
N ILE A 126 -53.51 12.83 -19.04
CA ILE A 126 -54.10 11.47 -18.79
C ILE A 126 -53.19 10.23 -19.00
N ASN A 127 -52.76 9.67 -17.85
CA ASN A 127 -52.99 8.33 -17.29
C ASN A 127 -53.07 7.08 -18.20
N SER A 128 -52.35 6.02 -17.78
CA SER A 128 -52.84 4.76 -17.14
C SER A 128 -51.89 3.60 -17.49
N GLY A 129 -51.23 2.94 -16.53
CA GLY A 129 -51.75 1.82 -15.73
C GLY A 129 -51.83 0.55 -16.61
N GLY A 130 -51.20 -0.60 -16.37
CA GLY A 130 -50.59 -1.25 -15.21
C GLY A 130 -50.72 -2.78 -15.47
N GLY A 131 -49.88 -3.62 -14.86
CA GLY A 131 -50.15 -5.07 -14.80
C GLY A 131 -48.94 -5.99 -14.82
N ASN A 132 -48.45 -6.36 -13.64
CA ASN A 132 -47.82 -7.66 -13.34
C ASN A 132 -48.93 -8.58 -12.79
N PRO A 133 -48.93 -9.94 -12.93
CA PRO A 133 -48.15 -10.78 -11.99
C PRO A 133 -47.72 -12.21 -12.45
N ASP A 134 -46.79 -12.78 -11.67
CA ASP A 134 -46.60 -14.20 -11.29
C ASP A 134 -46.03 -15.22 -12.33
N ARG A 135 -45.06 -16.11 -12.02
CA ARG A 135 -44.34 -16.47 -10.79
C ARG A 135 -43.25 -17.54 -11.06
N ALA A 136 -42.20 -17.50 -10.22
CA ALA A 136 -41.47 -18.64 -9.62
C ALA A 136 -40.47 -19.42 -10.53
N THR A 137 -39.27 -19.83 -10.13
CA THR A 137 -38.74 -20.39 -8.85
C THR A 137 -37.19 -20.36 -8.89
N THR A 138 -36.48 -19.72 -7.95
CA THR A 138 -35.73 -20.28 -6.79
C THR A 138 -34.56 -21.26 -7.06
N HIS A 139 -33.33 -20.88 -6.68
CA HIS A 139 -32.40 -21.51 -5.70
C HIS A 139 -31.02 -20.82 -5.82
N ALA A 140 -30.50 -20.14 -4.77
CA ALA A 140 -29.56 -20.63 -3.72
C ALA A 140 -28.16 -20.95 -4.29
N ALA A 141 -26.99 -20.62 -3.72
CA ALA A 141 -26.48 -19.93 -2.53
C ALA A 141 -24.92 -19.87 -2.68
N ALA A 142 -24.20 -19.23 -1.74
CA ALA A 142 -22.74 -19.30 -1.45
C ALA A 142 -21.83 -18.33 -2.26
N GLU A 143 -20.71 -17.75 -1.78
CA GLU A 143 -19.98 -17.66 -0.49
C GLU A 143 -18.88 -16.55 -0.62
N GLU A 144 -18.12 -16.27 0.46
CA GLU A 144 -17.12 -15.19 0.69
C GLU A 144 -15.67 -15.43 0.16
N ALA A 145 -14.82 -14.35 0.27
CA ALA A 145 -13.33 -14.26 0.25
C ALA A 145 -12.67 -13.94 -1.16
N THR A 146 -11.54 -13.24 -1.39
CA THR A 146 -10.22 -13.02 -0.73
C THR A 146 -9.40 -11.85 -1.39
N THR A 147 -8.27 -11.44 -0.77
CA THR A 147 -6.97 -10.97 -1.36
C THR A 147 -6.89 -9.80 -2.36
N ASP A 148 -5.74 -9.09 -2.37
CA ASP A 148 -5.35 -8.13 -3.41
C ASP A 148 -5.26 -8.88 -4.76
N ASN A 149 -6.39 -8.98 -5.43
CA ASN A 149 -6.52 -9.69 -6.70
C ASN A 149 -6.44 -8.64 -7.80
N PHE A 150 -5.30 -8.61 -8.49
CA PHE A 150 -5.26 -8.12 -9.87
C PHE A 150 -6.48 -8.69 -10.61
N SER A 151 -7.18 -7.86 -11.37
CA SER A 151 -8.30 -8.39 -12.14
C SER A 151 -7.70 -9.15 -13.31
N SER A 152 -8.15 -10.39 -13.54
CA SER A 152 -7.64 -11.25 -14.61
C SER A 152 -7.50 -10.47 -15.94
N ALA A 153 -8.43 -9.55 -16.22
CA ALA A 153 -8.45 -8.63 -17.35
C ALA A 153 -7.18 -7.78 -17.58
N GLU A 154 -6.39 -7.43 -16.56
CA GLU A 154 -5.22 -6.57 -16.75
C GLU A 154 -4.10 -7.31 -17.51
N ALA A 155 -4.01 -8.65 -17.44
CA ALA A 155 -2.99 -9.42 -18.15
C ALA A 155 -3.25 -9.53 -19.67
N ALA A 156 -4.39 -9.00 -20.13
CA ALA A 156 -4.67 -8.78 -21.55
C ALA A 156 -4.14 -7.42 -22.05
N THR A 157 -3.50 -6.62 -21.20
CA THR A 157 -3.05 -5.26 -21.54
C THR A 157 -1.52 -5.16 -21.53
N ARG A 158 -0.96 -4.39 -22.47
CA ARG A 158 0.49 -4.18 -22.56
C ARG A 158 1.08 -3.51 -21.32
N PRO A 159 0.47 -2.44 -20.75
CA PRO A 159 0.99 -1.78 -19.56
C PRO A 159 1.15 -2.71 -18.35
N PHE A 160 0.32 -3.75 -18.23
CA PHE A 160 0.46 -4.73 -17.16
C PHE A 160 1.74 -5.58 -17.28
N TRP A 161 2.16 -5.87 -18.51
CA TRP A 161 3.36 -6.66 -18.78
C TRP A 161 4.64 -5.83 -18.80
N GLU A 162 4.53 -4.54 -19.12
CA GLU A 162 5.66 -3.60 -19.10
C GLU A 162 6.36 -3.60 -17.75
N GLY A 163 7.68 -3.83 -17.75
CA GLY A 163 8.50 -3.89 -16.54
C GLY A 163 8.45 -5.22 -15.78
N ARG A 164 7.56 -6.16 -16.13
CA ARG A 164 7.52 -7.48 -15.48
C ARG A 164 8.70 -8.35 -15.89
N ARG A 165 9.28 -9.04 -14.90
CA ARG A 165 10.48 -9.87 -15.07
C ARG A 165 10.13 -11.33 -14.82
N GLY A 166 10.03 -12.09 -15.92
CA GLY A 166 9.63 -13.49 -15.90
C GLY A 166 10.79 -14.47 -16.04
N ILE A 167 10.65 -15.63 -15.39
CA ILE A 167 11.58 -16.76 -15.56
C ILE A 167 10.84 -18.12 -15.62
N GLY A 168 11.35 -19.04 -16.43
CA GLY A 168 10.93 -20.45 -16.37
C GLY A 168 11.34 -21.06 -15.02
N PHE A 169 10.42 -21.76 -14.36
CA PHE A 169 10.67 -22.27 -13.01
C PHE A 169 10.36 -23.77 -12.87
N SER A 170 11.40 -24.55 -12.56
CA SER A 170 11.33 -25.96 -12.17
C SER A 170 12.55 -26.32 -11.33
N VAL A 171 12.32 -26.89 -10.14
CA VAL A 171 13.39 -27.35 -9.21
C VAL A 171 13.18 -28.78 -8.69
N ASP A 172 12.12 -29.47 -9.12
CA ASP A 172 11.71 -30.81 -8.67
C ASP A 172 12.21 -31.96 -9.56
N SER A 173 12.71 -31.67 -10.77
CA SER A 173 13.27 -32.65 -11.72
C SER A 173 12.46 -33.95 -11.84
N GLN A 174 11.20 -33.84 -12.24
CA GLN A 174 10.24 -34.95 -12.37
C GLN A 174 9.96 -35.73 -11.06
N GLY A 175 9.81 -35.03 -9.94
CA GLY A 175 9.51 -35.64 -8.63
C GLY A 175 10.73 -36.23 -7.91
N GLN A 176 11.94 -35.90 -8.37
CA GLN A 176 13.17 -36.32 -7.71
C GLN A 176 13.45 -35.49 -6.45
N TRP A 177 13.08 -34.21 -6.44
CA TRP A 177 13.40 -33.27 -5.36
C TRP A 177 12.14 -32.70 -4.70
N LEU A 178 11.50 -33.55 -3.89
CA LEU A 178 10.22 -33.24 -3.23
C LEU A 178 10.33 -32.36 -1.98
N SER A 179 11.53 -31.90 -1.60
CA SER A 179 11.73 -31.08 -0.40
C SER A 179 10.97 -29.75 -0.50
N GLN A 180 10.27 -29.38 0.58
CA GLN A 180 9.54 -28.10 0.66
C GLN A 180 10.51 -26.94 0.89
N GLU A 181 11.49 -27.11 1.78
CA GLU A 181 12.54 -26.12 2.06
C GLU A 181 13.37 -25.76 0.82
N ARG A 182 13.67 -26.75 -0.05
CA ARG A 182 14.34 -26.51 -1.34
C ARG A 182 13.48 -25.64 -2.28
N LEU A 183 12.17 -25.88 -2.29
CA LEU A 183 11.23 -25.14 -3.12
C LEU A 183 11.08 -23.69 -2.62
N GLU A 184 10.89 -23.50 -1.32
CA GLU A 184 10.77 -22.19 -0.67
C GLU A 184 12.05 -21.37 -0.84
N SER A 185 13.22 -21.97 -0.59
CA SER A 185 14.51 -21.30 -0.81
C SER A 185 14.71 -20.89 -2.28
N ALA A 186 14.22 -21.70 -3.23
CA ALA A 186 14.31 -21.38 -4.65
C ALA A 186 13.38 -20.22 -5.03
N LEU A 187 12.16 -20.18 -4.50
CA LEU A 187 11.20 -19.10 -4.73
C LEU A 187 11.66 -17.78 -4.09
N TYR A 188 12.26 -17.85 -2.90
CA TYR A 188 12.90 -16.69 -2.28
C TYR A 188 14.01 -16.13 -3.18
N GLU A 189 14.87 -16.99 -3.72
CA GLU A 189 15.96 -16.54 -4.61
C GLU A 189 15.42 -15.96 -5.92
N VAL A 190 14.33 -16.50 -6.49
CA VAL A 190 13.62 -15.90 -7.64
C VAL A 190 13.21 -14.46 -7.32
N SER A 191 12.53 -14.25 -6.18
CA SER A 191 12.10 -12.93 -5.75
C SER A 191 13.27 -12.00 -5.44
N ALA A 192 14.32 -12.49 -4.78
CA ALA A 192 15.53 -11.73 -4.44
C ALA A 192 16.32 -11.26 -5.68
N LEU A 193 16.23 -11.99 -6.79
CA LEU A 193 16.81 -11.59 -8.09
C LEU A 193 15.93 -10.58 -8.85
N GLY A 194 14.81 -10.18 -8.25
CA GLY A 194 13.86 -9.23 -8.81
C GLY A 194 13.03 -9.82 -9.94
N PHE A 195 12.79 -11.13 -9.97
CA PHE A 195 11.75 -11.71 -10.79
C PHE A 195 10.42 -11.61 -10.05
N ASP A 196 9.38 -11.16 -10.75
CA ASP A 196 8.01 -11.00 -10.22
C ASP A 196 7.04 -12.03 -10.82
N THR A 197 7.50 -12.79 -11.82
CA THR A 197 6.67 -13.73 -12.56
C THR A 197 7.42 -15.03 -12.86
N ILE A 198 6.72 -16.16 -12.73
CA ILE A 198 7.25 -17.48 -13.07
C ILE A 198 6.36 -18.20 -14.07
N ARG A 199 6.97 -19.04 -14.91
CA ARG A 199 6.28 -19.87 -15.88
C ARG A 199 6.47 -21.35 -15.58
N THR A 200 5.38 -22.11 -15.66
CA THR A 200 5.36 -23.58 -15.48
C THR A 200 4.83 -24.29 -16.74
N TRP A 201 5.21 -25.55 -16.94
CA TRP A 201 4.82 -26.34 -18.14
C TRP A 201 3.51 -27.11 -17.99
N GLY A 202 3.14 -27.45 -16.76
CA GLY A 202 1.94 -28.21 -16.42
C GLY A 202 1.34 -27.68 -15.13
N THR A 203 0.05 -27.92 -14.93
CA THR A 203 -0.67 -27.58 -13.70
C THR A 203 -1.07 -28.87 -13.01
N ASN A 204 -0.24 -29.30 -12.06
CA ASN A 204 -0.41 -30.56 -11.32
C ASN A 204 -0.05 -30.33 -9.84
N ASN A 205 0.08 -31.41 -9.05
CA ASN A 205 0.42 -31.31 -7.62
C ASN A 205 1.70 -30.51 -7.35
N TYR A 206 2.68 -30.53 -8.25
CA TYR A 206 3.89 -29.73 -8.09
C TYR A 206 3.61 -28.22 -8.21
N THR A 207 2.79 -27.81 -9.18
CA THR A 207 2.31 -26.43 -9.32
C THR A 207 1.50 -25.99 -8.10
N GLY A 208 0.68 -26.90 -7.54
CA GLY A 208 -0.02 -26.65 -6.28
C GLY A 208 0.92 -26.35 -5.12
N ARG A 209 2.05 -27.08 -5.02
CA ARG A 209 3.09 -26.81 -4.00
C ARG A 209 3.81 -25.48 -4.23
N ILE A 210 4.02 -25.08 -5.48
CA ILE A 210 4.58 -23.77 -5.82
C ILE A 210 3.66 -22.66 -5.31
N LEU A 211 2.35 -22.76 -5.60
CA LEU A 211 1.35 -21.77 -5.21
C LEU A 211 1.19 -21.69 -3.69
N GLU A 212 1.15 -22.84 -3.01
CA GLU A 212 1.14 -22.92 -1.54
C GLU A 212 2.37 -22.24 -0.92
N ALA A 213 3.56 -22.46 -1.50
CA ALA A 213 4.79 -21.83 -1.01
C ALA A 213 4.80 -20.31 -1.22
N ILE A 214 4.31 -19.82 -2.38
CA ILE A 214 4.18 -18.37 -2.64
C ILE A 214 3.26 -17.73 -1.58
N ASP A 215 2.12 -18.36 -1.28
CA ASP A 215 1.14 -17.87 -0.30
C ASP A 215 1.69 -17.85 1.14
N GLN A 216 2.32 -18.95 1.58
CA GLN A 216 2.86 -19.07 2.93
C GLN A 216 4.02 -18.10 3.21
N MET A 217 4.76 -17.73 2.17
CA MET A 217 5.92 -16.85 2.27
C MET A 217 5.60 -15.38 1.99
N ASP A 218 4.35 -15.07 1.61
CA ASP A 218 3.90 -13.74 1.21
C ASP A 218 4.78 -13.13 0.10
N LEU A 219 5.10 -13.94 -0.91
CA LEU A 219 5.93 -13.50 -2.05
C LEU A 219 5.04 -12.83 -3.11
N ASP A 220 5.45 -11.65 -3.58
CA ASP A 220 4.83 -10.98 -4.74
C ASP A 220 5.28 -11.62 -6.06
N LEU A 221 4.89 -12.89 -6.26
CA LEU A 221 5.16 -13.69 -7.46
C LEU A 221 3.85 -14.09 -8.13
N LYS A 222 3.73 -13.84 -9.45
CA LYS A 222 2.61 -14.34 -10.26
C LYS A 222 3.05 -15.49 -11.17
N VAL A 223 2.11 -16.36 -11.53
CA VAL A 223 2.37 -17.63 -12.22
C VAL A 223 1.62 -17.66 -13.55
N GLN A 224 2.35 -17.81 -14.66
CA GLN A 224 1.77 -18.34 -15.90
C GLN A 224 1.72 -19.87 -15.79
N ALA A 225 0.51 -20.41 -15.72
CA ALA A 225 0.26 -21.83 -15.53
C ALA A 225 0.15 -22.59 -16.86
N GLY A 226 1.01 -23.57 -17.09
CA GLY A 226 0.95 -24.38 -18.31
C GLY A 226 -0.10 -25.51 -18.22
N ILE A 227 -0.79 -25.80 -19.32
CA ILE A 227 -1.57 -27.03 -19.50
C ILE A 227 -1.00 -27.76 -20.71
N TYR A 228 -0.30 -28.87 -20.45
CA TYR A 228 0.36 -29.62 -21.51
C TYR A 228 -0.63 -30.48 -22.30
N ILE A 229 -1.20 -29.90 -23.36
CA ILE A 229 -2.21 -30.56 -24.21
C ILE A 229 -1.55 -31.15 -25.47
N THR A 230 -1.85 -32.40 -25.77
CA THR A 230 -1.49 -33.08 -27.03
C THR A 230 -2.74 -33.58 -27.76
N ASN A 231 -2.58 -34.09 -28.98
CA ASN A 231 -3.67 -34.70 -29.76
C ASN A 231 -4.26 -35.97 -29.11
N GLU A 232 -3.55 -36.60 -28.17
CA GLU A 232 -4.02 -37.78 -27.43
C GLU A 232 -4.63 -37.42 -26.07
N SER A 233 -4.48 -36.17 -25.64
CA SER A 233 -4.97 -35.70 -24.35
C SER A 233 -6.49 -35.52 -24.34
N ASP A 234 -7.12 -35.87 -23.21
CA ASP A 234 -8.44 -35.34 -22.90
C ASP A 234 -8.27 -33.90 -22.38
N ALA A 235 -8.27 -32.93 -23.30
CA ALA A 235 -8.00 -31.53 -22.99
C ALA A 235 -9.02 -30.96 -21.99
N ALA A 236 -10.29 -31.36 -22.08
CA ALA A 236 -11.31 -30.94 -21.13
C ALA A 236 -11.03 -31.46 -19.72
N GLN A 237 -10.56 -32.70 -19.60
CA GLN A 237 -10.12 -33.26 -18.32
C GLN A 237 -8.90 -32.50 -17.76
N LEU A 238 -7.90 -32.20 -18.58
CA LEU A 238 -6.70 -31.47 -18.14
C LEU A 238 -7.02 -30.03 -17.71
N ILE A 239 -7.89 -29.34 -18.43
CA ILE A 239 -8.37 -28.00 -18.07
C ILE A 239 -9.10 -28.06 -16.72
N ASN A 240 -9.99 -29.03 -16.53
CA ASN A 240 -10.68 -29.18 -15.25
C ASN A 240 -9.70 -29.44 -14.10
N GLN A 241 -8.71 -30.30 -14.31
CA GLN A 241 -7.68 -30.60 -13.29
C GLN A 241 -6.84 -29.37 -12.96
N ALA A 242 -6.48 -28.57 -13.96
CA ALA A 242 -5.72 -27.35 -13.76
C ALA A 242 -6.51 -26.32 -12.93
N LEU A 243 -7.78 -26.08 -13.26
CA LEU A 243 -8.66 -25.18 -12.52
C LEU A 243 -8.92 -25.67 -11.07
N GLU A 244 -8.97 -26.98 -10.86
CA GLU A 244 -9.11 -27.56 -9.51
C GLU A 244 -7.86 -27.31 -8.65
N VAL A 245 -6.66 -27.44 -9.21
CA VAL A 245 -5.39 -27.22 -8.49
C VAL A 245 -5.22 -25.76 -8.07
N ILE A 246 -5.63 -24.80 -8.91
CA ILE A 246 -5.42 -23.38 -8.65
C ILE A 246 -6.51 -22.73 -7.81
N GLN A 247 -7.66 -23.39 -7.58
CA GLN A 247 -8.83 -22.79 -6.93
C GLN A 247 -8.52 -22.01 -5.62
N PRO A 248 -7.63 -22.50 -4.71
CA PRO A 248 -7.29 -21.77 -3.48
C PRO A 248 -6.32 -20.59 -3.69
N TYR A 249 -5.74 -20.47 -4.88
CA TYR A 249 -4.56 -19.67 -5.20
C TYR A 249 -4.73 -18.85 -6.49
N GLU A 250 -5.98 -18.63 -6.92
CA GLU A 250 -6.31 -17.96 -8.19
C GLU A 250 -5.69 -16.55 -8.28
N GLN A 251 -5.49 -15.88 -7.15
CA GLN A 251 -4.84 -14.56 -7.01
C GLN A 251 -3.39 -14.50 -7.49
N TYR A 252 -2.71 -15.65 -7.55
CA TYR A 252 -1.34 -15.76 -8.03
C TYR A 252 -1.28 -16.14 -9.51
N ILE A 253 -2.41 -16.45 -10.15
CA ILE A 253 -2.45 -16.86 -11.55
C ILE A 253 -2.54 -15.65 -12.47
N LEU A 254 -1.51 -15.46 -13.28
CA LEU A 254 -1.48 -14.45 -14.32
C LEU A 254 -2.30 -14.89 -15.56
N GLY A 255 -2.26 -16.19 -15.87
CA GLY A 255 -3.00 -16.78 -16.97
C GLY A 255 -2.49 -18.18 -17.33
N PHE A 256 -3.22 -18.87 -18.21
CA PHE A 256 -2.95 -20.22 -18.66
C PHE A 256 -2.37 -20.29 -20.06
N SER A 257 -1.42 -21.20 -20.30
CA SER A 257 -1.03 -21.60 -21.65
C SER A 257 -1.64 -22.95 -22.02
N LEU A 258 -2.44 -23.00 -23.09
CA LEU A 258 -3.10 -24.21 -23.59
C LEU A 258 -2.21 -25.03 -24.53
N GLY A 259 -0.95 -25.24 -24.13
CA GLY A 259 0.03 -25.99 -24.91
C GLY A 259 1.43 -25.37 -24.87
N ASN A 260 2.35 -26.02 -25.58
CA ASN A 260 3.75 -25.68 -25.72
C ASN A 260 4.32 -26.23 -27.04
N GLU A 261 4.44 -25.36 -28.05
CA GLU A 261 5.12 -25.59 -29.33
C GLU A 261 4.56 -26.71 -30.23
N GLN A 262 3.50 -27.42 -29.82
CA GLN A 262 2.93 -28.51 -30.63
C GLN A 262 2.37 -28.08 -32.00
N LEU A 263 2.07 -26.78 -32.20
CA LEU A 263 1.60 -26.23 -33.47
C LEU A 263 2.72 -25.96 -34.49
N ALA A 264 3.99 -26.08 -34.11
CA ALA A 264 5.11 -25.84 -35.01
C ALA A 264 5.21 -26.91 -36.10
N ASP A 265 5.58 -26.53 -37.33
CA ASP A 265 5.63 -27.46 -38.48
C ASP A 265 6.64 -28.61 -38.32
N TRP A 266 7.67 -28.39 -37.50
CA TRP A 266 8.67 -29.41 -37.18
C TRP A 266 8.21 -30.35 -36.06
N SER A 267 7.14 -29.99 -35.33
CA SER A 267 6.63 -30.79 -34.22
C SER A 267 6.01 -32.09 -34.75
N PRO A 268 6.32 -33.25 -34.14
CA PRO A 268 5.72 -34.52 -34.55
C PRO A 268 4.25 -34.64 -34.11
N SER A 269 3.71 -33.67 -33.36
CA SER A 269 2.34 -33.64 -32.88
C SER A 269 1.32 -33.59 -34.02
N GLU A 270 0.19 -34.28 -33.87
CA GLU A 270 -0.94 -34.13 -34.79
C GLU A 270 -1.89 -32.99 -34.41
N LEU A 271 -1.62 -32.28 -33.31
CA LEU A 271 -2.43 -31.16 -32.83
C LEU A 271 -2.51 -30.06 -33.91
N ARG A 272 -3.72 -29.62 -34.22
CA ARG A 272 -4.01 -28.58 -35.22
C ARG A 272 -4.54 -27.32 -34.56
N VAL A 273 -4.46 -26.21 -35.30
CA VAL A 273 -4.95 -24.90 -34.82
C VAL A 273 -6.43 -24.96 -34.41
N ASN A 274 -7.28 -25.69 -35.15
CA ASN A 274 -8.68 -25.84 -34.78
C ASN A 274 -8.88 -26.58 -33.45
N ASP A 275 -8.02 -27.56 -33.13
CA ASP A 275 -8.12 -28.29 -31.86
C ASP A 275 -7.83 -27.34 -30.68
N VAL A 276 -6.82 -26.47 -30.82
CA VAL A 276 -6.50 -25.45 -29.81
C VAL A 276 -7.62 -24.42 -29.69
N ARG A 277 -8.24 -24.00 -30.80
CA ARG A 277 -9.40 -23.10 -30.75
C ARG A 277 -10.60 -23.72 -30.05
N GLU A 278 -10.87 -25.01 -30.29
CA GLU A 278 -11.89 -25.75 -29.54
C GLU A 278 -11.55 -25.77 -28.04
N GLN A 279 -10.27 -25.94 -27.67
CA GLN A 279 -9.81 -25.92 -26.29
C GLN A 279 -9.93 -24.53 -25.65
N VAL A 280 -9.68 -23.46 -26.40
CA VAL A 280 -9.94 -22.09 -25.97
C VAL A 280 -11.41 -21.92 -25.59
N GLN A 281 -12.33 -22.37 -26.45
CA GLN A 281 -13.78 -22.30 -26.12
C GLN A 281 -14.12 -23.14 -24.89
N VAL A 282 -13.57 -24.36 -24.80
CA VAL A 282 -13.71 -25.22 -23.62
C VAL A 282 -13.20 -24.52 -22.35
N PHE A 283 -12.08 -23.80 -22.41
CA PHE A 283 -11.56 -23.05 -21.27
C PHE A 283 -12.50 -21.87 -20.92
N ARG A 284 -12.91 -21.08 -21.91
CA ARG A 284 -13.80 -19.92 -21.70
C ARG A 284 -15.18 -20.30 -21.17
N ASP A 285 -15.68 -21.49 -21.50
CA ASP A 285 -16.92 -22.03 -20.91
C ASP A 285 -16.79 -22.31 -19.39
N ARG A 286 -15.56 -22.30 -18.84
CA ARG A 286 -15.26 -22.70 -17.46
C ARG A 286 -14.62 -21.60 -16.61
N SER A 287 -13.91 -20.65 -17.22
CA SER A 287 -13.14 -19.62 -16.52
C SER A 287 -12.94 -18.37 -17.38
N ASP A 288 -12.95 -17.21 -16.72
CA ASP A 288 -12.64 -15.90 -17.30
C ASP A 288 -11.17 -15.50 -17.11
N LEU A 289 -10.33 -16.42 -16.59
CA LEU A 289 -8.89 -16.22 -16.49
C LEU A 289 -8.22 -16.16 -17.86
N GLN A 290 -7.03 -15.59 -17.88
CA GLN A 290 -6.39 -15.15 -19.11
C GLN A 290 -5.75 -16.35 -19.78
N ILE A 291 -5.81 -16.41 -21.09
CA ILE A 291 -5.28 -17.52 -21.86
C ILE A 291 -4.33 -17.07 -22.95
N THR A 292 -3.33 -17.90 -23.14
CA THR A 292 -2.38 -17.84 -24.24
C THR A 292 -2.12 -19.24 -24.79
N TYR A 293 -1.26 -19.29 -25.78
CA TYR A 293 -0.61 -20.50 -26.24
C TYR A 293 0.88 -20.21 -26.41
N ASN A 294 1.75 -21.08 -25.90
CA ASN A 294 3.20 -20.96 -26.05
C ASN A 294 3.64 -21.41 -27.45
N PHE A 295 3.74 -20.46 -28.39
CA PHE A 295 4.11 -20.73 -29.78
C PHE A 295 5.62 -20.90 -29.93
N ALA A 296 6.07 -21.86 -30.75
CA ALA A 296 7.42 -21.78 -31.29
C ALA A 296 7.49 -20.61 -32.29
N GLY A 297 8.57 -19.82 -32.29
CA GLY A 297 8.71 -18.65 -33.15
C GLY A 297 8.56 -18.94 -34.64
N GLU A 298 8.93 -20.14 -35.09
CA GLU A 298 8.73 -20.58 -36.48
C GLU A 298 7.24 -20.64 -36.88
N THR A 299 6.34 -20.87 -35.91
CA THR A 299 4.88 -20.97 -36.13
C THR A 299 4.30 -19.66 -36.67
N LEU A 300 4.85 -18.52 -36.25
CA LEU A 300 4.40 -17.20 -36.67
C LEU A 300 5.09 -16.70 -37.94
N ARG A 301 6.04 -17.46 -38.51
CA ARG A 301 6.67 -17.08 -39.78
C ARG A 301 5.66 -17.18 -40.94
N PRO A 302 5.72 -16.31 -41.95
CA PRO A 302 4.69 -16.25 -43.01
C PRO A 302 4.52 -17.53 -43.84
N ASP A 303 5.54 -18.39 -43.89
CA ASP A 303 5.55 -19.66 -44.63
C ASP A 303 5.04 -20.85 -43.81
N SER A 304 4.73 -20.66 -42.53
CA SER A 304 4.24 -21.73 -41.67
C SER A 304 2.86 -22.25 -42.10
N SER A 305 2.61 -23.55 -41.91
CA SER A 305 1.30 -24.13 -42.15
C SER A 305 0.22 -23.57 -41.21
N PHE A 306 0.61 -22.97 -40.09
CA PHE A 306 -0.26 -22.30 -39.11
C PHE A 306 -1.29 -21.36 -39.75
N TRP A 307 -0.82 -20.49 -40.66
CA TRP A 307 -1.67 -19.49 -41.33
C TRP A 307 -2.75 -20.13 -42.20
N ASN A 308 -2.45 -21.29 -42.80
CA ASN A 308 -3.41 -22.04 -43.62
C ASN A 308 -4.46 -22.79 -42.78
N GLN A 309 -4.27 -22.87 -41.45
CA GLN A 309 -5.13 -23.58 -40.51
C GLN A 309 -5.99 -22.65 -39.65
N GLN A 310 -6.24 -21.42 -40.11
CA GLN A 310 -6.96 -20.37 -39.34
C GLN A 310 -6.15 -19.83 -38.15
N GLY A 311 -4.82 -19.82 -38.25
CA GLY A 311 -3.94 -19.26 -37.20
C GLY A 311 -4.26 -17.81 -36.84
N ASN A 312 -4.69 -17.01 -37.82
CA ASN A 312 -5.16 -15.64 -37.60
C ASN A 312 -6.36 -15.56 -36.64
N LYS A 313 -7.27 -16.54 -36.65
CA LYS A 313 -8.41 -16.57 -35.74
C LYS A 313 -8.00 -16.99 -34.34
N LEU A 314 -7.07 -17.95 -34.23
CA LEU A 314 -6.56 -18.35 -32.91
C LEU A 314 -5.90 -17.15 -32.21
N LEU A 315 -5.09 -16.36 -32.91
CA LEU A 315 -4.47 -15.16 -32.34
C LEU A 315 -5.49 -14.11 -31.84
N GLN A 316 -6.67 -14.02 -32.47
CA GLN A 316 -7.75 -13.12 -32.05
C GLN A 316 -8.55 -13.65 -30.84
N GLU A 317 -8.41 -14.94 -30.51
CA GLU A 317 -9.14 -15.61 -29.42
C GLU A 317 -8.32 -15.68 -28.11
N LEU A 318 -7.02 -15.35 -28.17
CA LEU A 318 -6.12 -15.31 -27.02
C LEU A 318 -6.06 -13.90 -26.43
N ASP A 319 -5.82 -13.80 -25.12
CA ASP A 319 -5.72 -12.51 -24.41
C ASP A 319 -4.36 -11.86 -24.62
N TYR A 320 -3.32 -12.68 -24.72
CA TYR A 320 -1.95 -12.27 -25.01
C TYR A 320 -1.23 -13.37 -25.80
N VAL A 321 -0.16 -13.01 -26.51
CA VAL A 321 0.55 -13.90 -27.43
C VAL A 321 1.93 -14.18 -26.88
N ASN A 322 2.17 -15.44 -26.53
CA ASN A 322 3.45 -15.89 -25.98
C ASN A 322 4.26 -16.64 -27.05
N VAL A 323 5.47 -16.17 -27.35
CA VAL A 323 6.30 -16.71 -28.44
C VAL A 323 7.69 -17.07 -27.95
N HIS A 324 8.11 -18.29 -28.22
CA HIS A 324 9.45 -18.77 -27.94
C HIS A 324 10.37 -18.42 -29.10
N SER A 325 11.48 -17.74 -28.82
CA SER A 325 12.50 -17.51 -29.85
C SER A 325 13.88 -17.72 -29.27
N TYR A 326 14.47 -18.86 -29.66
CA TYR A 326 15.89 -19.13 -29.50
C TYR A 326 16.74 -18.51 -30.61
N ALA A 327 16.11 -17.75 -31.53
CA ALA A 327 16.77 -16.89 -32.50
C ALA A 327 17.96 -17.53 -33.25
N GLY A 328 17.81 -18.80 -33.65
CA GLY A 328 18.84 -19.55 -34.40
C GLY A 328 19.86 -20.33 -33.55
N PHE A 329 19.73 -20.34 -32.21
CA PHE A 329 20.64 -21.05 -31.32
C PHE A 329 20.73 -22.55 -31.62
N PHE A 330 19.59 -23.25 -31.79
CA PHE A 330 19.58 -24.69 -32.02
C PHE A 330 20.35 -25.12 -33.28
N ASP A 331 20.26 -24.34 -34.37
CA ASP A 331 21.00 -24.59 -35.60
C ASP A 331 22.50 -24.26 -35.48
N ASN A 332 22.88 -23.45 -34.49
CA ASN A 332 24.21 -22.87 -34.38
C ASN A 332 24.96 -23.23 -33.08
N ARG A 333 24.39 -24.05 -32.18
CA ARG A 333 25.06 -24.51 -30.94
C ARG A 333 26.33 -25.33 -31.15
N SER A 334 26.61 -25.72 -32.40
CA SER A 334 27.87 -26.36 -32.84
C SER A 334 28.70 -25.50 -33.80
N ASN A 335 28.31 -24.24 -34.05
CA ASN A 335 28.97 -23.32 -34.95
C ASN A 335 29.83 -22.32 -34.13
N PRO A 336 31.17 -22.43 -34.13
CA PRO A 336 32.05 -21.57 -33.33
C PRO A 336 31.95 -20.07 -33.63
N GLU A 337 31.37 -19.70 -34.77
CA GLU A 337 31.14 -18.32 -35.15
C GLU A 337 29.86 -17.73 -34.54
N TRP A 338 29.02 -18.55 -33.90
CA TRP A 338 27.78 -18.08 -33.27
C TRP A 338 28.06 -17.42 -31.92
N THR A 339 27.50 -16.23 -31.72
CA THR A 339 27.74 -15.42 -30.51
C THR A 339 26.42 -14.87 -29.96
N PRO A 340 26.36 -14.52 -28.66
CA PRO A 340 25.20 -13.86 -28.05
C PRO A 340 24.70 -12.65 -28.83
N GLN A 341 25.60 -11.85 -29.38
CA GLN A 341 25.24 -10.66 -30.17
C GLN A 341 24.53 -11.02 -31.47
N LYS A 342 24.96 -12.09 -32.16
CA LYS A 342 24.29 -12.56 -33.39
C LYS A 342 22.89 -13.10 -33.08
N GLN A 343 22.74 -13.80 -31.96
CA GLN A 343 21.43 -14.25 -31.51
C GLN A 343 20.52 -13.06 -31.17
N MET A 344 21.03 -12.00 -30.53
CA MET A 344 20.27 -10.77 -30.29
C MET A 344 19.86 -10.07 -31.59
N GLU A 345 20.72 -10.03 -32.63
CA GLU A 345 20.34 -9.47 -33.93
C GLU A 345 19.17 -10.24 -34.57
N VAL A 346 19.18 -11.57 -34.48
CA VAL A 346 18.08 -12.41 -34.99
C VAL A 346 16.82 -12.24 -34.12
N LEU A 347 16.98 -12.16 -32.80
CA LEU A 347 15.85 -11.97 -31.87
C LEU A 347 15.09 -10.68 -32.17
N LYS A 348 15.79 -9.56 -32.39
CA LYS A 348 15.17 -8.26 -32.74
C LYS A 348 14.47 -8.28 -34.10
N ALA A 349 14.98 -9.07 -35.04
CA ALA A 349 14.34 -9.28 -36.33
C ALA A 349 13.06 -10.13 -36.20
N ASP A 350 13.11 -11.19 -35.39
CA ASP A 350 11.96 -12.04 -35.08
C ASP A 350 10.88 -11.26 -34.32
N GLU A 351 11.26 -10.45 -33.34
CA GLU A 351 10.38 -9.53 -32.61
C GLU A 351 9.58 -8.61 -33.55
N SER A 352 10.28 -7.92 -34.46
CA SER A 352 9.65 -7.03 -35.44
C SER A 352 8.70 -7.80 -36.37
N LEU A 353 9.05 -9.04 -36.74
CA LEU A 353 8.23 -9.92 -37.56
C LEU A 353 6.94 -10.31 -36.82
N PHE A 354 7.05 -10.72 -35.56
CA PHE A 354 5.90 -11.16 -34.76
C PHE A 354 4.94 -10.00 -34.49
N ARG A 355 5.46 -8.83 -34.12
CA ARG A 355 4.65 -7.62 -33.94
C ARG A 355 3.92 -7.23 -35.22
N SER A 356 4.62 -7.25 -36.35
CA SER A 356 4.02 -6.97 -37.66
C SER A 356 2.91 -7.96 -38.01
N ALA A 357 3.04 -9.23 -37.63
CA ALA A 357 2.01 -10.23 -37.85
C ALA A 357 0.73 -9.92 -37.04
N LEU A 358 0.87 -9.55 -35.77
CA LEU A 358 -0.26 -9.15 -34.92
C LEU A 358 -0.91 -7.84 -35.39
N ASP A 359 -0.11 -6.84 -35.75
CA ASP A 359 -0.59 -5.55 -36.23
C ASP A 359 -1.37 -5.70 -37.54
N SER A 360 -0.96 -6.64 -38.41
CA SER A 360 -1.70 -6.97 -39.64
C SER A 360 -3.10 -7.54 -39.40
N LEU A 361 -3.35 -8.03 -38.18
CA LEU A 361 -4.64 -8.57 -37.71
C LEU A 361 -5.43 -7.55 -36.88
N GLY A 362 -4.91 -6.33 -36.68
CA GLY A 362 -5.51 -5.30 -35.84
C GLY A 362 -5.29 -5.50 -34.34
N LEU A 363 -4.34 -6.36 -33.95
CA LEU A 363 -4.06 -6.72 -32.56
C LEU A 363 -3.00 -5.80 -31.92
N PHE A 364 -3.07 -4.49 -32.16
CA PHE A 364 -2.02 -3.53 -31.79
C PHE A 364 -1.72 -3.49 -30.28
N ASP A 365 -2.75 -3.65 -29.47
CA ASP A 365 -2.68 -3.60 -28.01
C ASP A 365 -2.59 -4.99 -27.38
N THR A 366 -2.55 -6.06 -28.17
CA THR A 366 -2.37 -7.42 -27.64
C THR A 366 -0.93 -7.60 -27.17
N PRO A 367 -0.71 -8.01 -25.90
CA PRO A 367 0.64 -8.19 -25.38
C PRO A 367 1.39 -9.28 -26.13
N LEU A 368 2.65 -9.00 -26.46
CA LEU A 368 3.58 -9.90 -27.13
C LEU A 368 4.70 -10.24 -26.14
N ILE A 369 4.70 -11.48 -25.65
CA ILE A 369 5.60 -11.94 -24.60
C ILE A 369 6.65 -12.89 -25.20
N LEU A 370 7.92 -12.69 -24.84
CA LEU A 370 9.00 -13.62 -25.18
C LEU A 370 8.97 -14.80 -24.21
N GLY A 371 8.16 -15.80 -24.53
CA GLY A 371 7.80 -16.90 -23.63
C GLY A 371 8.88 -17.91 -23.32
N GLU A 372 9.90 -17.96 -24.18
CA GLU A 372 11.09 -18.76 -23.92
C GLU A 372 12.24 -18.25 -24.79
N THR A 373 13.37 -18.04 -24.14
CA THR A 373 14.67 -17.84 -24.80
C THR A 373 15.77 -18.23 -23.82
N GLY A 374 16.93 -18.62 -24.34
CA GLY A 374 18.04 -19.02 -23.47
C GLY A 374 19.31 -19.34 -24.21
N TRP A 375 20.32 -19.72 -23.43
CA TRP A 375 21.63 -20.12 -23.92
C TRP A 375 22.22 -21.23 -23.04
N GLN A 376 22.63 -22.35 -23.62
CA GLN A 376 23.22 -23.47 -22.85
C GLN A 376 24.63 -23.15 -22.34
N SER A 377 24.91 -23.44 -21.08
CA SER A 377 26.25 -23.34 -20.49
C SER A 377 27.16 -24.53 -20.82
N GLY A 378 26.64 -25.57 -21.48
CA GLY A 378 27.36 -26.82 -21.74
C GLY A 378 26.68 -27.70 -22.78
N GLY A 379 27.11 -28.96 -22.88
CA GLY A 379 26.51 -29.99 -23.73
C GLY A 379 27.00 -30.06 -25.18
N TYR A 380 27.53 -28.97 -25.76
CA TYR A 380 27.97 -28.93 -27.17
C TYR A 380 29.39 -28.38 -27.33
N THR A 381 29.62 -27.42 -28.23
CA THR A 381 30.95 -26.89 -28.47
C THR A 381 31.27 -25.81 -27.45
N ASP A 382 32.30 -26.00 -26.62
CA ASP A 382 32.71 -25.08 -25.54
C ASP A 382 32.92 -23.62 -25.97
N GLN A 383 33.16 -23.37 -27.26
CA GLN A 383 33.28 -22.02 -27.83
C GLN A 383 31.94 -21.27 -27.85
N VAL A 384 30.83 -22.01 -27.91
CA VAL A 384 29.45 -21.51 -28.01
C VAL A 384 28.73 -21.78 -26.69
N THR A 385 28.62 -23.04 -26.27
CA THR A 385 27.89 -23.44 -25.07
C THR A 385 28.81 -23.39 -23.85
N ASN A 386 28.87 -22.23 -23.20
CA ASN A 386 29.67 -21.99 -22.00
C ASN A 386 29.00 -20.91 -21.12
N ALA A 387 29.33 -20.91 -19.83
CA ALA A 387 28.74 -19.98 -18.85
C ALA A 387 28.98 -18.49 -19.17
N ALA A 388 30.09 -18.14 -19.84
CA ALA A 388 30.38 -16.75 -20.19
C ALA A 388 29.45 -16.23 -21.30
N ASN A 389 29.18 -17.05 -22.31
CA ASN A 389 28.21 -16.73 -23.35
C ASN A 389 26.78 -16.75 -22.81
N LEU A 390 26.45 -17.68 -21.90
CA LEU A 390 25.17 -17.68 -21.20
C LEU A 390 24.97 -16.37 -20.45
N LYS A 391 25.92 -15.95 -19.61
CA LYS A 391 25.89 -14.66 -18.91
C LYS A 391 25.69 -13.49 -19.88
N THR A 392 26.49 -13.46 -20.95
CA THR A 392 26.47 -12.37 -21.92
C THR A 392 25.12 -12.30 -22.64
N TYR A 393 24.53 -13.45 -22.97
CA TYR A 393 23.22 -13.50 -23.60
C TYR A 393 22.10 -13.10 -22.65
N PHE A 394 22.08 -13.67 -21.44
CA PHE A 394 21.11 -13.34 -20.38
C PHE A 394 21.09 -11.83 -20.11
N GLN A 395 22.25 -11.21 -19.86
CA GLN A 395 22.33 -9.77 -19.64
C GLN A 395 21.87 -8.98 -20.87
N ALA A 396 22.32 -9.35 -22.08
CA ALA A 396 21.96 -8.62 -23.28
C ALA A 396 20.48 -8.70 -23.65
N VAL A 397 19.81 -9.82 -23.34
CA VAL A 397 18.37 -9.96 -23.58
C VAL A 397 17.56 -9.28 -22.49
N SER A 398 17.91 -9.41 -21.21
CA SER A 398 17.24 -8.70 -20.12
C SER A 398 17.34 -7.18 -20.27
N ASP A 399 18.56 -6.64 -20.48
CA ASP A 399 18.79 -5.21 -20.70
C ASP A 399 18.01 -4.67 -21.92
N TYR A 400 17.77 -5.51 -22.92
CA TYR A 400 17.01 -5.12 -24.10
C TYR A 400 15.51 -5.08 -23.82
N ILE A 401 14.95 -6.16 -23.25
CA ILE A 401 13.52 -6.28 -22.94
C ILE A 401 13.10 -5.22 -21.90
N GLU A 402 13.95 -4.91 -20.94
CA GLU A 402 13.70 -3.89 -19.91
C GLU A 402 13.89 -2.44 -20.43
N SER A 403 14.32 -2.26 -21.69
CA SER A 403 14.50 -0.94 -22.28
C SER A 403 13.27 -0.44 -23.04
N ASP A 404 13.17 0.88 -23.19
CA ASP A 404 12.18 1.58 -24.03
C ASP A 404 12.22 1.21 -25.53
N LYS A 405 13.17 0.38 -25.95
CA LYS A 405 13.39 -0.03 -27.34
C LYS A 405 12.81 -1.40 -27.67
N ALA A 406 12.51 -2.22 -26.68
CA ALA A 406 11.88 -3.51 -26.93
C ALA A 406 10.44 -3.31 -27.42
N ILE A 407 10.00 -4.23 -28.25
CA ILE A 407 8.63 -4.36 -28.73
C ILE A 407 7.93 -5.50 -27.97
N PHE A 408 8.68 -6.52 -27.56
CA PHE A 408 8.23 -7.48 -26.56
C PHE A 408 7.89 -6.74 -25.26
N ASP A 409 6.73 -7.04 -24.69
CA ASP A 409 6.25 -6.36 -23.49
C ASP A 409 6.82 -7.01 -22.20
N SER A 410 7.21 -8.28 -22.25
CA SER A 410 7.92 -9.00 -21.17
C SER A 410 8.61 -10.27 -21.70
N MET A 411 9.31 -11.00 -20.83
CA MET A 411 10.06 -12.22 -21.14
C MET A 411 9.96 -13.25 -20.01
N PHE A 412 9.91 -14.54 -20.38
CA PHE A 412 10.26 -15.67 -19.52
C PHE A 412 11.59 -16.29 -19.96
N TYR A 413 12.68 -15.98 -19.26
CA TYR A 413 13.99 -16.56 -19.58
C TYR A 413 14.04 -18.05 -19.23
N PHE A 414 14.68 -18.87 -20.06
CA PHE A 414 14.83 -20.30 -19.84
C PHE A 414 16.29 -20.65 -19.50
N ASN A 415 16.60 -21.10 -18.28
CA ASN A 415 15.70 -21.47 -17.17
C ASN A 415 16.30 -21.07 -15.81
N PHE A 416 15.52 -21.14 -14.72
CA PHE A 416 16.04 -20.87 -13.38
C PHE A 416 17.11 -21.87 -12.92
N SER A 417 16.82 -23.17 -13.00
CA SER A 417 17.73 -24.27 -12.59
C SER A 417 17.98 -25.23 -13.74
N ASP A 418 19.16 -25.87 -13.73
CA ASP A 418 19.41 -27.07 -14.53
C ASP A 418 18.50 -28.21 -14.10
N GLU A 419 18.25 -29.13 -15.05
CA GLU A 419 17.32 -30.22 -14.91
C GLU A 419 17.88 -31.49 -15.56
N SER A 420 18.67 -32.27 -14.78
CA SER A 420 19.46 -33.42 -15.29
C SER A 420 18.64 -34.45 -16.06
N TRP A 421 17.32 -34.54 -15.81
CA TRP A 421 16.42 -35.44 -16.52
C TRP A 421 16.35 -35.15 -18.03
N LYS A 422 16.67 -33.91 -18.47
CA LYS A 422 16.77 -33.52 -19.88
C LYS A 422 18.00 -34.11 -20.58
N GLY A 423 18.95 -34.66 -19.83
CA GLY A 423 20.11 -35.36 -20.36
C GLY A 423 20.98 -34.46 -21.24
N PRO A 424 21.31 -34.83 -22.50
CA PRO A 424 22.19 -34.03 -23.37
C PRO A 424 21.64 -32.65 -23.76
N ASP A 425 20.36 -32.38 -23.50
CA ASP A 425 19.71 -31.11 -23.78
C ASP A 425 19.54 -30.26 -22.52
N ASP A 426 20.26 -30.57 -21.44
CA ASP A 426 20.29 -29.76 -20.21
C ASP A 426 21.30 -28.58 -20.32
N ASP A 427 21.70 -27.99 -19.19
CA ASP A 427 22.62 -26.85 -19.07
C ASP A 427 22.00 -25.47 -19.37
N TRP A 428 20.68 -25.30 -19.21
CA TRP A 428 19.96 -24.04 -19.45
C TRP A 428 19.83 -23.13 -18.22
N GLY A 429 20.02 -23.69 -17.02
CA GLY A 429 19.79 -23.00 -15.75
C GLY A 429 20.73 -21.82 -15.51
N LEU A 430 20.26 -20.79 -14.80
CA LEU A 430 21.13 -19.80 -14.16
C LEU A 430 21.90 -20.41 -12.98
N PHE A 431 21.27 -21.40 -12.32
CA PHE A 431 21.84 -22.23 -11.28
C PHE A 431 22.06 -23.65 -11.79
N THR A 432 23.09 -24.30 -11.26
CA THR A 432 23.22 -25.76 -11.36
C THR A 432 22.15 -26.45 -10.50
N GLU A 433 21.76 -27.68 -10.83
CA GLU A 433 20.59 -28.33 -10.21
C GLU A 433 20.68 -28.54 -8.69
N GLY A 434 21.89 -28.76 -8.15
CA GLY A 434 22.10 -29.05 -6.73
C GLY A 434 21.68 -30.47 -6.33
N ASP A 435 21.10 -30.59 -5.14
CA ASP A 435 20.62 -31.86 -4.56
C ASP A 435 19.40 -31.67 -3.62
N GLU A 436 18.98 -32.72 -2.90
CA GLU A 436 17.80 -32.66 -2.01
C GLU A 436 17.86 -31.53 -0.95
N SER A 437 19.05 -31.05 -0.61
CA SER A 437 19.28 -30.02 0.41
C SER A 437 19.23 -28.59 -0.11
N GLY A 438 19.23 -28.37 -1.43
CA GLY A 438 19.12 -27.03 -2.01
C GLY A 438 19.58 -26.90 -3.46
N LEU A 439 19.39 -25.71 -4.01
CA LEU A 439 19.89 -25.30 -5.32
C LEU A 439 21.41 -25.44 -5.42
N GLY A 440 21.91 -25.72 -6.62
CA GLY A 440 23.34 -25.72 -6.88
C GLY A 440 23.90 -24.30 -7.01
N ALA A 441 25.21 -24.20 -7.24
CA ALA A 441 25.87 -22.91 -7.41
C ALA A 441 25.32 -22.14 -8.63
N ALA A 442 25.25 -20.81 -8.50
CA ALA A 442 25.09 -19.89 -9.62
C ALA A 442 26.20 -20.11 -10.65
N LYS A 443 25.86 -20.07 -11.94
CA LYS A 443 26.82 -20.33 -13.02
C LYS A 443 27.75 -19.16 -13.34
N PHE A 444 27.44 -17.95 -12.85
CA PHE A 444 28.28 -16.78 -13.03
C PHE A 444 28.08 -15.73 -11.94
N ASP A 445 29.10 -14.89 -11.72
CA ASP A 445 29.06 -13.80 -10.74
C ASP A 445 28.01 -12.75 -11.11
N GLY A 446 27.26 -12.29 -10.11
CA GLY A 446 26.16 -11.34 -10.27
C GLY A 446 24.77 -11.98 -10.40
N ILE A 447 24.61 -13.24 -9.95
CA ILE A 447 23.31 -13.91 -9.69
C ILE A 447 23.19 -14.34 -8.21
N ASP A 448 24.14 -13.98 -7.36
CA ASP A 448 24.08 -14.27 -5.92
C ASP A 448 23.41 -13.06 -5.25
N GLY A 449 22.26 -13.28 -4.60
CA GLY A 449 21.43 -12.27 -3.93
C GLY A 449 22.14 -11.37 -2.91
N SER A 450 23.43 -11.60 -2.64
CA SER A 450 24.26 -10.73 -1.81
C SER A 450 24.82 -9.47 -2.50
N LYS A 451 24.64 -9.27 -3.82
CA LYS A 451 25.20 -8.10 -4.55
C LYS A 451 24.35 -7.52 -5.69
N ILE A 452 23.08 -7.87 -5.80
CA ILE A 452 22.16 -7.17 -6.71
C ILE A 452 21.22 -6.35 -5.84
N THR A 453 21.54 -5.06 -5.69
CA THR A 453 20.54 -4.06 -5.31
C THR A 453 19.46 -4.09 -6.41
N PRO A 454 18.16 -4.15 -6.09
CA PRO A 454 17.11 -4.20 -7.09
C PRO A 454 17.24 -3.00 -8.04
N THR A 455 17.56 -3.28 -9.31
CA THR A 455 17.41 -2.29 -10.37
C THR A 455 15.94 -2.28 -10.77
N ILE A 456 15.13 -1.53 -10.01
CA ILE A 456 13.91 -0.98 -10.58
C ILE A 456 14.38 0.19 -11.44
N HIS A 457 14.29 0.04 -12.77
CA HIS A 457 14.39 1.17 -13.69
C HIS A 457 13.11 2.02 -13.59
N THR A 458 12.95 2.72 -12.47
CA THR A 458 12.41 4.08 -12.49
C THR A 458 13.64 4.97 -12.58
N GLU A 459 13.93 5.56 -13.74
CA GLU A 459 14.81 6.72 -13.69
C GLU A 459 14.13 7.76 -12.78
N ALA A 460 14.87 8.12 -11.73
CA ALA A 460 14.57 9.03 -10.63
C ALA A 460 14.03 8.37 -9.32
N ILE A 461 14.95 8.32 -8.35
CA ILE A 461 14.77 8.29 -6.89
C ILE A 461 14.50 6.92 -6.25
N SER A 462 15.55 6.21 -5.85
CA SER A 462 15.43 5.25 -4.72
C SER A 462 16.66 5.11 -3.82
N ASN A 463 17.84 5.55 -4.26
CA ASN A 463 19.00 5.65 -3.35
C ASN A 463 19.24 7.08 -2.82
N ARG A 464 18.38 8.06 -3.15
CA ARG A 464 18.54 9.43 -2.67
C ARG A 464 17.69 9.70 -1.44
N ARG A 465 18.33 9.96 -0.31
CA ARG A 465 17.71 10.37 0.95
C ARG A 465 17.63 11.90 1.03
N LEU A 466 16.46 12.43 1.37
CA LEU A 466 16.25 13.86 1.60
C LEU A 466 16.94 14.30 2.89
N ILE A 467 17.67 15.41 2.84
CA ILE A 467 18.44 15.98 3.96
C ILE A 467 17.75 17.21 4.53
N ALA A 468 17.25 18.09 3.67
CA ALA A 468 16.56 19.32 4.07
C ALA A 468 15.62 19.81 2.96
N ASP A 469 14.52 20.43 3.36
CA ASP A 469 13.57 21.11 2.47
C ASP A 469 13.20 22.48 3.07
N SER A 470 13.50 23.54 2.33
CA SER A 470 13.13 24.92 2.71
C SER A 470 11.79 25.37 2.15
N GLY A 471 11.10 24.50 1.41
CA GLY A 471 9.94 24.79 0.57
C GLY A 471 10.28 25.45 -0.77
N THR A 472 11.44 26.08 -0.88
CA THR A 472 11.92 26.69 -2.14
C THR A 472 12.93 25.80 -2.88
N ALA A 473 13.69 24.98 -2.15
CA ALA A 473 14.56 23.95 -2.70
C ALA A 473 14.81 22.81 -1.69
N ARG A 474 15.14 21.63 -2.23
CA ARG A 474 15.46 20.40 -1.49
C ARG A 474 16.91 20.00 -1.65
N LEU A 475 17.51 19.49 -0.58
CA LEU A 475 18.85 18.91 -0.55
C LEU A 475 18.77 17.40 -0.41
N TRP A 476 19.31 16.65 -1.36
CA TRP A 476 19.31 15.18 -1.35
C TRP A 476 20.73 14.62 -1.24
N VAL A 477 20.88 13.41 -0.71
CA VAL A 477 22.12 12.63 -0.78
C VAL A 477 21.84 11.27 -1.39
N ASP A 478 22.65 10.83 -2.34
CA ASP A 478 22.67 9.43 -2.78
C ASP A 478 23.44 8.58 -1.76
N ASP A 479 22.76 7.70 -1.03
CA ASP A 479 23.36 6.86 0.01
C ASP A 479 24.37 5.84 -0.53
N ALA A 480 24.31 5.50 -1.83
CA ALA A 480 25.27 4.59 -2.45
C ALA A 480 26.60 5.29 -2.80
N THR A 481 26.53 6.56 -3.20
CA THR A 481 27.71 7.32 -3.66
C THR A 481 28.17 8.39 -2.66
N GLY A 482 27.34 8.74 -1.70
CA GLY A 482 27.48 9.88 -0.79
C GLY A 482 27.29 11.24 -1.48
N GLN A 483 26.92 11.30 -2.76
CA GLN A 483 26.85 12.53 -3.55
C GLN A 483 25.62 13.38 -3.21
N ALA A 484 25.79 14.70 -3.13
CA ALA A 484 24.73 15.64 -2.80
C ALA A 484 24.09 16.25 -4.06
N PHE A 485 22.77 16.38 -4.04
CA PHE A 485 21.95 16.95 -5.12
C PHE A 485 21.07 18.08 -4.58
N VAL A 486 20.77 19.05 -5.42
CA VAL A 486 19.85 20.16 -5.12
C VAL A 486 18.68 20.16 -6.10
N GLN A 487 17.47 20.31 -5.61
CA GLN A 487 16.24 20.34 -6.42
C GLN A 487 15.51 21.65 -6.17
N LYS A 488 15.09 22.35 -7.22
CA LYS A 488 14.33 23.60 -7.13
C LYS A 488 12.88 23.30 -7.50
N GLY A 489 11.94 23.47 -6.56
CA GLY A 489 10.54 23.09 -6.80
C GLY A 489 10.39 21.65 -7.30
N SER A 490 9.67 21.46 -8.41
CA SER A 490 9.46 20.18 -9.09
C SER A 490 10.50 19.87 -10.19
N ASP A 491 11.59 20.63 -10.28
CA ASP A 491 12.65 20.37 -11.27
C ASP A 491 13.38 19.05 -10.95
N GLU A 492 14.13 18.52 -11.93
CA GLU A 492 15.01 17.36 -11.71
C GLU A 492 16.14 17.68 -10.71
N PRO A 493 16.46 16.80 -9.73
CA PRO A 493 17.55 17.05 -8.79
C PRO A 493 18.92 17.13 -9.47
N LEU A 494 19.59 18.27 -9.31
CA LEU A 494 20.88 18.60 -9.92
C LEU A 494 22.04 18.16 -9.02
N LEU A 495 23.00 17.42 -9.57
CA LEU A 495 24.22 17.04 -8.87
C LEU A 495 25.04 18.30 -8.52
N ILE A 496 25.35 18.49 -7.23
CA ILE A 496 26.13 19.63 -6.77
C ILE A 496 27.60 19.41 -7.14
N ARG A 497 28.19 20.38 -7.84
CA ARG A 497 29.57 20.30 -8.32
C ARG A 497 30.34 21.57 -8.00
N ARG A 498 31.63 21.42 -7.69
CA ARG A 498 32.53 22.53 -7.42
C ARG A 498 33.85 22.33 -8.16
N ASN A 499 34.45 23.42 -8.63
CA ASN A 499 35.70 23.38 -9.40
C ASN A 499 36.59 24.58 -9.06
N ASP A 500 37.11 24.59 -7.85
CA ASP A 500 38.02 25.62 -7.34
C ASP A 500 39.13 25.01 -6.46
N ASN A 501 39.82 25.84 -5.68
CA ASN A 501 40.91 25.38 -4.80
C ASN A 501 40.40 24.64 -3.55
N TYR A 502 39.10 24.70 -3.25
CA TYR A 502 38.47 24.00 -2.13
C TYR A 502 38.05 22.58 -2.54
N TRP A 503 37.38 22.44 -3.69
CA TRP A 503 36.98 21.13 -4.21
C TRP A 503 36.95 21.09 -5.75
N VAL A 504 37.28 19.92 -6.32
CA VAL A 504 37.21 19.67 -7.76
C VAL A 504 36.44 18.38 -8.02
N GLY A 505 35.22 18.52 -8.53
CA GLY A 505 34.33 17.42 -8.90
C GLY A 505 32.97 17.48 -8.21
N ASP A 506 32.30 16.33 -8.18
CA ASP A 506 31.01 16.14 -7.53
C ASP A 506 31.15 16.25 -6.01
N ILE A 507 30.20 16.92 -5.38
CA ILE A 507 30.24 17.22 -3.94
C ILE A 507 29.54 16.09 -3.17
N PRO A 508 30.23 15.38 -2.26
CA PRO A 508 29.55 14.49 -1.33
C PRO A 508 28.87 15.29 -0.22
N LEU A 509 27.82 14.76 0.43
CA LEU A 509 27.11 15.42 1.53
C LEU A 509 28.09 15.86 2.63
N VAL A 510 28.95 14.93 3.07
CA VAL A 510 29.97 15.13 4.11
C VAL A 510 31.37 15.18 3.50
N ARG A 511 32.14 16.20 3.86
CA ARG A 511 33.51 16.50 3.43
C ARG A 511 34.41 16.73 4.65
N ASP A 512 34.97 15.65 5.20
CA ASP A 512 35.79 15.64 6.42
C ASP A 512 35.07 16.23 7.66
N GLN A 513 35.23 17.53 7.92
CA GLN A 513 34.60 18.24 9.04
C GLN A 513 33.49 19.20 8.58
N ALA A 514 33.17 19.22 7.28
CA ALA A 514 32.14 20.07 6.70
C ALA A 514 31.01 19.24 6.09
N GLU A 515 29.77 19.72 6.16
CA GLU A 515 28.58 19.01 5.70
C GLU A 515 27.59 19.98 5.05
N LEU A 516 26.95 19.57 3.95
CA LEU A 516 25.79 20.32 3.44
C LEU A 516 24.58 20.01 4.31
N VAL A 517 23.94 21.05 4.85
CA VAL A 517 22.83 20.90 5.80
C VAL A 517 21.52 21.52 5.31
N GLY A 518 21.54 22.34 4.26
CA GLY A 518 20.34 23.02 3.75
C GLY A 518 20.42 23.40 2.27
N ALA A 519 19.26 23.57 1.63
CA ALA A 519 19.11 24.13 0.28
C ALA A 519 17.93 25.10 0.22
N ALA A 520 18.05 26.18 -0.55
CA ALA A 520 17.00 27.19 -0.72
C ALA A 520 17.14 27.94 -2.04
N VAL A 521 16.12 28.72 -2.40
CA VAL A 521 16.19 29.73 -3.46
C VAL A 521 16.14 31.10 -2.80
N ASP A 522 17.12 31.95 -3.07
CA ASP A 522 17.10 33.32 -2.52
C ASP A 522 16.12 34.24 -3.26
N ALA A 523 15.86 35.42 -2.70
CA ALA A 523 14.96 36.43 -3.29
C ALA A 523 15.36 36.92 -4.69
N MET A 524 16.54 36.54 -5.20
CA MET A 524 16.98 36.84 -6.57
C MET A 524 16.78 35.64 -7.52
N GLY A 525 16.16 34.56 -7.04
CA GLY A 525 15.90 33.33 -7.79
C GLY A 525 17.08 32.36 -7.88
N ARG A 526 18.18 32.61 -7.15
CA ARG A 526 19.41 31.80 -7.24
C ARG A 526 19.36 30.62 -6.29
N ILE A 527 19.89 29.48 -6.73
CA ILE A 527 19.99 28.26 -5.92
C ILE A 527 21.09 28.44 -4.87
N ARG A 528 20.75 28.14 -3.61
CA ARG A 528 21.60 28.26 -2.43
C ARG A 528 21.75 26.90 -1.76
N VAL A 529 22.95 26.59 -1.28
CA VAL A 529 23.19 25.43 -0.40
C VAL A 529 24.07 25.84 0.78
N LEU A 530 23.77 25.33 1.98
CA LEU A 530 24.45 25.68 3.20
C LEU A 530 25.52 24.64 3.56
N ASP A 531 26.79 25.03 3.51
CA ASP A 531 27.94 24.23 3.94
C ASP A 531 28.37 24.64 5.35
N ARG A 532 28.18 23.75 6.32
CA ARG A 532 28.53 23.98 7.72
C ARG A 532 29.79 23.21 8.07
N GLY A 533 30.76 23.88 8.71
CA GLY A 533 32.00 23.26 9.15
C GLY A 533 32.71 24.03 10.26
N PRO A 534 33.90 23.60 10.72
CA PRO A 534 34.63 24.22 11.84
C PRO A 534 35.11 25.65 11.56
N TRP A 535 34.99 26.10 10.31
CA TRP A 535 35.34 27.45 9.86
C TRP A 535 34.13 28.39 9.79
N GLY A 536 32.94 27.90 10.19
CA GLY A 536 31.65 28.57 10.17
C GLY A 536 30.77 28.13 8.99
N ASP A 537 29.61 28.76 8.88
CA ASP A 537 28.59 28.45 7.87
C ASP A 537 28.81 29.24 6.57
N PHE A 538 28.93 28.54 5.46
CA PHE A 538 29.14 29.10 4.13
C PHE A 538 27.91 28.86 3.26
N ASN A 539 27.30 29.95 2.82
CA ASN A 539 26.12 29.92 1.99
C ASN A 539 26.53 30.00 0.51
N TRP A 540 26.59 28.85 -0.15
CA TRP A 540 27.04 28.71 -1.54
C TRP A 540 25.94 29.15 -2.50
N ILE A 541 26.36 29.66 -3.66
CA ILE A 541 25.51 30.08 -4.77
C ILE A 541 25.81 29.14 -5.95
N LEU A 542 24.78 28.45 -6.42
CA LEU A 542 24.87 27.55 -7.56
C LEU A 542 24.20 28.19 -8.78
N ASP A 543 24.67 27.83 -9.98
CA ASP A 543 23.91 28.09 -11.21
C ASP A 543 22.85 27.01 -11.47
N ASP A 544 22.03 27.20 -12.51
CA ASP A 544 20.94 26.30 -12.89
C ASP A 544 21.39 24.90 -13.34
N SER A 545 22.70 24.61 -13.32
CA SER A 545 23.27 23.28 -13.60
C SER A 545 23.80 22.56 -12.35
N GLY A 546 23.65 23.17 -11.17
CA GLY A 546 24.19 22.67 -9.91
C GLY A 546 25.69 22.98 -9.71
N MET A 547 26.28 23.84 -10.55
CA MET A 547 27.68 24.23 -10.44
C MET A 547 27.86 25.41 -9.49
N PHE A 548 28.82 25.31 -8.58
CA PHE A 548 29.23 26.39 -7.69
C PHE A 548 29.74 27.62 -8.46
N THR A 549 29.20 28.80 -8.14
CA THR A 549 29.58 30.09 -8.75
C THR A 549 30.06 31.15 -7.75
N GLY A 550 29.76 30.99 -6.46
CA GLY A 550 30.18 31.89 -5.40
C GLY A 550 29.69 31.45 -4.03
N GLU A 551 30.07 32.14 -2.97
CA GLU A 551 29.64 31.87 -1.60
C GLU A 551 29.57 33.17 -0.79
N GLN A 552 28.77 33.17 0.27
CA GLN A 552 28.84 34.14 1.35
C GLN A 552 29.32 33.42 2.61
N GLY A 553 30.38 33.93 3.23
CA GLY A 553 30.97 33.30 4.40
C GLY A 553 30.38 33.81 5.73
N PRO A 554 30.85 33.28 6.87
CA PRO A 554 30.39 33.64 8.23
C PRO A 554 30.63 35.11 8.63
N ALA A 555 31.38 35.86 7.83
CA ALA A 555 31.59 37.29 8.02
C ALA A 555 30.59 38.16 7.25
N GLU A 556 29.80 37.55 6.37
CA GLU A 556 28.85 38.18 5.45
C GLU A 556 27.41 37.81 5.76
N THR A 557 27.18 36.63 6.33
CA THR A 557 25.88 36.15 6.83
C THR A 557 25.95 35.91 8.33
N THR A 558 24.81 36.03 9.01
CA THR A 558 24.63 35.56 10.39
C THR A 558 23.86 34.23 10.40
N ASP A 559 23.91 33.51 11.52
CA ASP A 559 23.12 32.29 11.70
C ASP A 559 21.64 32.60 11.44
N GLU A 560 21.12 33.70 12.01
CA GLU A 560 19.72 34.11 11.86
C GLU A 560 19.33 34.39 10.40
N SER A 561 20.21 35.03 9.63
CA SER A 561 19.97 35.26 8.19
C SER A 561 19.99 33.97 7.36
N ASN A 562 20.76 32.97 7.78
CA ASN A 562 20.80 31.67 7.13
C ASN A 562 19.60 30.81 7.56
N GLU A 563 19.16 30.90 8.82
CA GLU A 563 17.95 30.23 9.31
C GLU A 563 16.72 30.68 8.51
N LEU A 564 16.53 31.99 8.32
CA LEU A 564 15.44 32.54 7.51
C LEU A 564 15.45 32.04 6.06
N LEU A 565 16.63 31.91 5.46
CA LEU A 565 16.74 31.46 4.07
C LEU A 565 16.51 29.96 3.92
N PHE A 566 17.11 29.15 4.80
CA PHE A 566 17.09 27.69 4.66
C PHE A 566 15.96 27.01 5.45
N GLN A 567 15.22 27.76 6.27
CA GLN A 567 14.15 27.26 7.14
C GLN A 567 14.65 26.14 8.09
N LEU A 568 15.84 26.33 8.63
CA LEU A 568 16.50 25.42 9.56
C LEU A 568 16.88 26.20 10.82
N ASP A 569 16.67 25.62 11.99
CA ASP A 569 17.18 26.16 13.26
C ASP A 569 18.67 25.78 13.42
N LEU A 570 19.56 26.71 13.05
CA LEU A 570 20.99 26.47 12.98
C LEU A 570 21.67 26.64 14.33
N ASN A 571 21.14 27.51 15.17
CA ASN A 571 21.69 27.85 16.48
C ASN A 571 21.06 27.01 17.63
N LEU A 572 20.01 26.23 17.32
CA LEU A 572 19.25 25.36 18.22
C LEU A 572 18.47 26.09 19.32
N ASP A 573 18.01 27.31 19.04
CA ASP A 573 17.18 28.12 19.95
C ASP A 573 15.67 27.96 19.72
N GLN A 574 15.28 27.11 18.76
CA GLN A 574 13.91 26.84 18.33
C GLN A 574 13.23 28.04 17.66
N ILE A 575 14.02 29.01 17.18
CA ILE A 575 13.57 30.18 16.43
C ILE A 575 14.26 30.17 15.07
N ILE A 576 13.48 30.39 14.01
CA ILE A 576 14.00 30.69 12.69
C ILE A 576 14.24 32.20 12.62
N GLY A 577 15.51 32.63 12.65
CA GLY A 577 15.89 34.04 12.55
C GLY A 577 16.07 34.71 13.92
N THR A 578 15.66 35.98 14.07
CA THR A 578 15.76 36.70 15.35
C THR A 578 14.42 36.77 16.08
N ALA A 579 14.46 36.74 17.42
CA ALA A 579 13.28 36.98 18.26
C ALA A 579 12.68 38.41 18.14
N GLU A 580 13.40 39.37 17.54
CA GLU A 580 12.96 40.77 17.37
C GLU A 580 12.39 41.08 15.98
N GLU A 581 12.68 40.30 14.93
CA GLU A 581 12.16 40.49 13.56
C GLU A 581 10.75 39.93 13.32
N GLY A 582 10.11 39.36 14.34
CA GLY A 582 8.68 39.02 14.33
C GLY A 582 7.73 40.24 14.25
N ASN A 583 8.24 41.45 13.97
CA ASN A 583 7.47 42.66 13.74
C ASN A 583 8.21 43.63 12.79
N GLY A 584 8.31 43.30 11.50
CA GLY A 584 8.43 44.32 10.44
C GLY A 584 9.53 44.11 9.39
N ASP A 585 9.05 44.02 8.15
CA ASP A 585 9.66 44.49 6.89
C ASP A 585 10.73 43.67 6.16
N GLU A 586 11.22 42.53 6.66
CA GLU A 586 11.97 41.55 5.84
C GLU A 586 11.51 40.11 6.11
N GLN A 587 10.20 39.85 6.01
CA GLN A 587 9.70 38.50 5.75
C GLN A 587 10.15 38.06 4.35
N PRO A 588 10.34 36.75 4.07
CA PRO A 588 10.29 36.28 2.70
C PRO A 588 8.94 36.74 2.16
N SER A 589 9.00 37.70 1.24
CA SER A 589 7.82 38.26 0.65
C SER A 589 7.04 37.10 0.02
N GLY A 590 5.79 36.91 0.42
CA GLY A 590 4.79 36.23 -0.41
C GLY A 590 4.52 36.98 -1.73
N ASP A 591 5.46 37.81 -2.21
CA ASP A 591 5.36 38.66 -3.39
C ASP A 591 5.84 37.98 -4.69
N GLU A 592 6.01 36.65 -4.68
CA GLU A 592 5.87 35.85 -5.91
C GLU A 592 4.67 34.89 -5.81
N GLN A 593 3.54 35.36 -5.26
CA GLN A 593 2.27 34.92 -5.86
C GLN A 593 2.13 35.60 -7.22
N PRO A 594 1.72 34.90 -8.29
CA PRO A 594 1.15 35.60 -9.42
C PRO A 594 -0.03 36.40 -8.87
N ALA A 595 0.12 37.73 -8.82
CA ALA A 595 -1.00 38.64 -8.72
C ALA A 595 -1.80 38.56 -10.04
N GLY A 596 -2.42 37.40 -10.27
CA GLY A 596 -3.53 37.21 -11.18
C GLY A 596 -4.81 37.47 -10.40
N GLU A 597 -5.83 37.96 -11.08
CA GLU A 597 -7.21 37.91 -10.60
C GLU A 597 -7.69 36.44 -10.58
N ASP A 598 -6.95 35.55 -9.92
CA ASP A 598 -7.24 34.13 -9.87
C ASP A 598 -8.39 33.93 -8.88
N ALA A 599 -9.43 33.24 -9.33
CA ALA A 599 -10.60 32.98 -8.50
C ALA A 599 -10.20 32.14 -7.29
N ASP A 600 -10.87 32.37 -6.14
CA ASP A 600 -10.72 31.58 -4.90
C ASP A 600 -10.61 30.10 -5.27
N ALA A 601 -9.63 29.37 -4.72
CA ALA A 601 -9.42 27.96 -5.02
C ALA A 601 -10.73 27.18 -4.85
N PHE A 602 -11.57 27.52 -3.86
CA PHE A 602 -12.89 26.92 -3.68
C PHE A 602 -13.96 27.37 -4.69
N GLU A 603 -13.82 28.53 -5.33
CA GLU A 603 -14.70 29.00 -6.42
C GLU A 603 -14.32 28.38 -7.77
N LEU A 604 -13.02 28.24 -8.06
CA LEU A 604 -12.50 27.56 -9.25
C LEU A 604 -12.91 26.11 -9.26
N THR A 605 -12.74 25.50 -8.09
CA THR A 605 -12.90 24.10 -7.96
C THR A 605 -14.42 23.85 -7.71
N GLY A 606 -15.02 24.45 -6.67
CA GLY A 606 -16.44 24.32 -6.31
C GLY A 606 -16.71 23.50 -5.04
N PHE A 607 -15.68 23.02 -4.35
CA PHE A 607 -15.82 22.23 -3.12
C PHE A 607 -15.22 23.02 -1.96
N SER A 608 -15.48 22.60 -0.72
CA SER A 608 -15.23 23.44 0.47
C SER A 608 -14.02 23.03 1.30
N GLN A 609 -13.20 22.11 0.80
CA GLN A 609 -12.14 21.43 1.55
C GLN A 609 -11.06 20.91 0.60
N GLY A 610 -9.80 21.29 0.84
CA GLY A 610 -8.62 20.62 0.28
C GLY A 610 -8.05 19.65 1.30
N GLU A 611 -7.68 18.43 0.90
CA GLU A 611 -7.27 17.37 1.84
C GLU A 611 -6.21 16.41 1.30
N PHE A 612 -5.34 15.90 2.18
CA PHE A 612 -4.51 14.73 1.93
C PHE A 612 -4.41 13.81 3.15
N VAL A 613 -4.08 12.54 2.91
CA VAL A 613 -4.20 11.48 3.92
C VAL A 613 -2.97 10.58 3.91
N SER A 614 -2.43 10.27 5.09
CA SER A 614 -1.41 9.26 5.30
C SER A 614 -1.89 8.21 6.30
N ASN A 615 -1.75 6.93 5.97
CA ASN A 615 -1.98 5.87 6.95
C ASN A 615 -0.78 5.85 7.91
N ILE A 616 -1.06 5.88 9.21
CA ILE A 616 -0.04 5.89 10.26
C ILE A 616 -0.26 4.68 11.17
N ALA A 617 0.49 3.61 10.93
CA ALA A 617 0.37 2.41 11.74
C ALA A 617 1.00 2.64 13.12
N PHE A 618 0.43 1.95 14.12
CA PHE A 618 1.03 1.85 15.44
C PHE A 618 2.45 1.26 15.30
N SER A 619 3.43 1.99 15.80
CA SER A 619 4.82 1.56 15.81
C SER A 619 5.15 0.81 17.10
N HIS A 620 5.05 1.50 18.23
CA HIS A 620 5.42 0.97 19.54
C HIS A 620 4.81 1.81 20.66
N ARG A 621 4.92 1.32 21.89
CA ARG A 621 4.44 1.97 23.10
C ARG A 621 5.61 2.21 24.05
N ALA A 622 5.75 3.41 24.59
CA ALA A 622 6.81 3.75 25.54
C ALA A 622 6.38 4.79 26.58
N ALA A 623 7.02 4.79 27.74
CA ALA A 623 6.87 5.84 28.76
C ALA A 623 7.87 6.98 28.50
N ALA A 624 7.81 7.54 27.30
CA ALA A 624 8.69 8.61 26.83
C ALA A 624 7.87 9.74 26.23
N ASP A 625 8.37 10.97 26.34
CA ASP A 625 7.80 12.13 25.67
C ASP A 625 8.94 13.04 25.17
N PRO A 626 9.29 12.97 23.88
CA PRO A 626 10.39 13.75 23.32
C PRO A 626 10.18 15.28 23.39
N ILE A 627 8.94 15.77 23.53
CA ILE A 627 8.64 17.20 23.58
C ILE A 627 8.58 17.68 25.05
N VAL A 628 7.79 17.02 25.88
CA VAL A 628 7.51 17.48 27.27
C VAL A 628 8.53 16.99 28.27
N ALA A 629 9.19 15.85 28.01
CA ALA A 629 10.20 15.29 28.90
C ALA A 629 11.39 14.70 28.12
N PRO A 630 12.10 15.51 27.31
CA PRO A 630 13.24 15.04 26.54
C PRO A 630 14.32 14.42 27.45
N GLY A 631 14.86 13.28 27.04
CA GLY A 631 15.84 12.48 27.76
C GLY A 631 15.27 11.67 28.94
N ASN A 632 13.96 11.69 29.17
CA ASN A 632 13.32 10.91 30.24
C ASN A 632 12.63 9.65 29.70
N ALA A 633 13.32 8.52 29.77
CA ALA A 633 12.81 7.19 29.41
C ALA A 633 11.79 6.62 30.43
N GLN A 634 11.53 7.33 31.53
CA GLN A 634 10.60 6.95 32.60
C GLN A 634 9.63 8.10 32.87
N PHE A 635 8.97 8.56 31.82
CA PHE A 635 7.89 9.53 31.93
C PHE A 635 6.72 8.95 32.72
N MET A 636 5.88 9.83 33.28
CA MET A 636 4.90 9.46 34.31
C MET A 636 3.77 8.56 33.81
N HIS A 637 3.60 8.43 32.48
CA HIS A 637 2.62 7.58 31.84
C HIS A 637 3.13 7.12 30.45
N SER A 638 2.36 6.25 29.79
CA SER A 638 2.73 5.63 28.52
C SER A 638 2.08 6.31 27.30
N HIS A 639 2.80 6.39 26.20
CA HIS A 639 2.31 6.85 24.90
C HIS A 639 2.36 5.74 23.84
N ASP A 640 1.42 5.78 22.90
CA ASP A 640 1.40 5.05 21.64
C ASP A 640 2.01 5.90 20.53
N PHE A 641 3.07 5.41 19.89
CA PHE A 641 3.80 6.09 18.82
C PHE A 641 3.38 5.56 17.45
N PHE A 642 3.34 6.44 16.46
CA PHE A 642 2.90 6.16 15.09
C PHE A 642 3.91 6.68 14.07
N ALA A 643 3.86 6.11 12.86
CA ALA A 643 4.72 6.44 11.72
C ALA A 643 6.22 6.16 11.96
N ASN A 644 6.99 7.07 12.55
CA ASN A 644 8.43 6.86 12.71
C ASN A 644 8.76 5.82 13.80
N THR A 645 9.39 4.71 13.40
CA THR A 645 9.64 3.58 14.30
C THR A 645 10.81 3.77 15.26
N SER A 646 11.62 4.82 15.05
CA SER A 646 12.81 5.10 15.84
C SER A 646 12.56 6.07 17.00
N THR A 647 11.34 6.59 17.14
CA THR A 647 10.99 7.62 18.13
C THR A 647 11.29 7.15 19.55
N ASN A 648 11.97 7.97 20.35
CA ASN A 648 12.28 7.70 21.76
C ASN A 648 12.57 9.02 22.50
N GLU A 649 12.83 8.97 23.81
CA GLU A 649 13.06 10.15 24.64
C GLU A 649 14.22 11.05 24.18
N ASN A 650 15.15 10.52 23.38
CA ASN A 650 16.30 11.26 22.84
C ASN A 650 16.13 11.64 21.36
N SER A 651 14.92 11.50 20.79
CA SER A 651 14.65 11.84 19.40
C SER A 651 15.00 13.29 19.08
N THR A 652 15.63 13.48 17.93
CA THR A 652 15.98 14.76 17.31
C THR A 652 15.53 14.73 15.86
N VAL A 653 15.45 15.90 15.22
CA VAL A 653 15.16 16.00 13.78
C VAL A 653 16.10 15.10 12.95
N SER A 654 17.40 15.14 13.27
CA SER A 654 18.40 14.33 12.58
C SER A 654 18.18 12.83 12.77
N SER A 655 17.91 12.36 14.00
CA SER A 655 17.69 10.93 14.23
C SER A 655 16.44 10.41 13.51
N LEU A 656 15.37 11.20 13.49
CA LEU A 656 14.11 10.85 12.87
C LEU A 656 14.20 10.78 11.33
N LEU A 657 14.94 11.71 10.69
CA LEU A 657 15.26 11.69 9.26
C LEU A 657 16.17 10.52 8.82
N THR A 658 16.83 9.86 9.78
CA THR A 658 17.71 8.71 9.53
C THR A 658 17.09 7.38 9.95
N ALA A 659 15.79 7.35 10.27
CA ALA A 659 15.10 6.14 10.68
C ALA A 659 15.18 5.07 9.58
N GLY A 660 15.64 3.87 9.94
CA GLY A 660 15.81 2.75 8.99
C GLY A 660 14.49 2.08 8.57
N SER A 661 13.39 2.41 9.22
CA SER A 661 12.05 1.95 8.85
C SER A 661 10.99 2.97 9.29
N VAL A 662 9.86 3.01 8.58
CA VAL A 662 8.67 3.76 8.97
C VAL A 662 7.44 2.88 8.83
N ALA A 663 6.49 3.07 9.74
CA ALA A 663 5.19 2.39 9.79
C ALA A 663 4.11 3.34 9.27
N ALA A 664 4.30 3.89 8.07
CA ALA A 664 3.37 4.82 7.43
C ALA A 664 3.24 4.53 5.93
N GLN A 665 2.11 4.93 5.35
CA GLN A 665 1.91 5.02 3.90
C GLN A 665 1.53 6.46 3.54
N PRO A 666 2.29 7.12 2.65
CA PRO A 666 3.49 6.61 1.97
C PRO A 666 4.69 6.39 2.92
N THR A 667 5.59 5.48 2.55
CA THR A 667 6.78 5.09 3.34
C THR A 667 7.89 6.15 3.40
N ASN A 668 7.67 7.32 2.82
CA ASN A 668 8.52 8.50 2.98
C ASN A 668 8.00 9.49 4.04
N ASN A 669 6.92 9.15 4.75
CA ASN A 669 6.43 9.90 5.91
C ASN A 669 7.28 9.58 7.15
N PHE A 670 8.31 10.41 7.41
CA PHE A 670 9.20 10.30 8.58
C PHE A 670 8.70 11.08 9.81
N SER A 671 7.53 11.70 9.73
CA SER A 671 6.93 12.39 10.88
C SER A 671 6.68 11.43 12.03
N THR A 672 6.62 11.95 13.25
CA THR A 672 6.28 11.17 14.42
C THR A 672 5.08 11.77 15.14
N TYR A 673 4.15 10.90 15.50
CA TYR A 673 2.93 11.23 16.21
C TYR A 673 2.83 10.33 17.41
N TRP A 674 2.36 10.86 18.54
CA TRP A 674 2.03 10.01 19.67
C TRP A 674 0.84 10.50 20.46
N THR A 675 0.12 9.53 21.00
CA THR A 675 -1.04 9.75 21.85
C THR A 675 -0.84 9.05 23.19
N PRO A 676 -1.46 9.53 24.27
CA PRO A 676 -1.55 8.76 25.50
C PRO A 676 -2.14 7.38 25.19
N SER A 677 -1.57 6.34 25.79
CA SER A 677 -2.04 4.98 25.61
C SER A 677 -3.46 4.84 26.16
N LEU A 678 -4.35 4.23 25.38
CA LEU A 678 -5.69 3.87 25.87
C LEU A 678 -5.58 2.60 26.72
N ILE A 679 -6.20 2.63 27.90
CA ILE A 679 -6.11 1.59 28.91
C ILE A 679 -7.50 1.08 29.23
N ASN A 680 -7.65 -0.25 29.26
CA ASN A 680 -8.78 -0.95 29.83
C ASN A 680 -8.49 -1.27 31.30
N GLU A 681 -9.34 -0.79 32.21
CA GLU A 681 -9.22 -0.97 33.66
C GLU A 681 -9.85 -2.28 34.16
N GLY A 682 -10.42 -3.10 33.27
CA GLY A 682 -11.16 -4.31 33.60
C GLY A 682 -12.67 -4.09 33.65
N THR A 683 -13.44 -5.16 33.88
CA THR A 683 -14.92 -5.15 33.80
C THR A 683 -15.63 -4.54 35.01
N ASP A 684 -14.92 -4.31 36.11
CA ASP A 684 -15.42 -3.59 37.28
C ASP A 684 -15.04 -2.09 37.27
N GLY A 685 -14.11 -1.72 36.38
CA GLY A 685 -13.50 -0.41 36.24
C GLY A 685 -12.88 0.15 37.52
N LEU A 686 -12.60 -0.68 38.53
CA LEU A 686 -11.98 -0.24 39.79
C LEU A 686 -10.45 -0.39 39.76
N GLY A 687 -9.90 -0.88 38.65
CA GLY A 687 -8.49 -1.16 38.47
C GLY A 687 -8.10 -2.50 39.11
N GLY A 688 -7.35 -3.31 38.37
CA GLY A 688 -6.93 -4.65 38.83
C GLY A 688 -6.49 -5.56 37.68
N ASP A 689 -7.18 -5.47 36.54
CA ASP A 689 -6.87 -6.19 35.29
C ASP A 689 -6.54 -5.18 34.17
N TRP A 690 -5.51 -4.37 34.42
CA TRP A 690 -5.06 -3.34 33.48
C TRP A 690 -4.51 -3.97 32.21
N SER A 691 -5.07 -3.57 31.07
CA SER A 691 -4.55 -3.95 29.76
C SER A 691 -4.59 -2.75 28.82
N TYR A 692 -3.61 -2.66 27.93
CA TYR A 692 -3.64 -1.61 26.92
C TYR A 692 -4.57 -1.99 25.76
N VAL A 693 -5.26 -1.00 25.22
CA VAL A 693 -5.97 -1.11 23.95
C VAL A 693 -5.02 -0.66 22.84
N THR A 694 -4.52 -1.60 22.05
CA THR A 694 -3.58 -1.30 20.97
C THR A 694 -4.30 -0.69 19.75
N PRO A 695 -3.87 0.48 19.26
CA PRO A 695 -4.39 1.07 18.04
C PRO A 695 -4.23 0.16 16.82
N LYS A 696 -5.09 0.33 15.82
CA LYS A 696 -5.08 -0.44 14.58
C LYS A 696 -4.20 0.24 13.53
N ALA A 697 -3.64 -0.57 12.63
CA ALA A 697 -2.87 -0.11 11.47
C ALA A 697 -3.68 0.74 10.48
N SER A 698 -5.01 0.77 10.62
CA SER A 698 -5.90 1.63 9.85
C SER A 698 -5.93 3.09 10.32
N SER A 699 -5.17 3.48 11.36
CA SER A 699 -5.14 4.86 11.87
C SER A 699 -4.57 5.83 10.83
N ILE A 700 -4.99 7.10 10.91
CA ILE A 700 -4.83 8.07 9.81
C ILE A 700 -4.28 9.41 10.33
N ALA A 701 -3.30 9.97 9.63
CA ALA A 701 -2.95 11.38 9.67
C ALA A 701 -3.60 12.08 8.47
N TYR A 702 -4.47 13.04 8.77
CA TYR A 702 -5.30 13.74 7.82
C TYR A 702 -4.92 15.21 7.83
N TYR A 703 -4.71 15.80 6.67
CA TYR A 703 -4.26 17.19 6.55
C TYR A 703 -5.24 17.93 5.68
N SER A 704 -5.74 19.08 6.14
CA SER A 704 -6.76 19.80 5.39
C SER A 704 -6.70 21.30 5.52
N VAL A 705 -7.30 21.98 4.54
CA VAL A 705 -7.62 23.41 4.60
C VAL A 705 -9.13 23.55 4.46
N LEU A 706 -9.75 24.17 5.46
CA LEU A 706 -11.20 24.34 5.56
C LEU A 706 -11.59 25.81 5.41
N LYS A 707 -12.74 26.07 4.77
CA LYS A 707 -13.34 27.42 4.77
C LYS A 707 -13.49 27.94 6.21
N PRO A 708 -13.14 29.21 6.48
CA PRO A 708 -12.91 30.29 5.51
C PRO A 708 -11.45 30.47 5.06
N ASN A 709 -10.52 29.58 5.42
CA ASN A 709 -9.11 29.72 5.09
C ASN A 709 -8.88 29.40 3.61
N ASP A 710 -8.22 30.30 2.88
CA ASP A 710 -7.93 30.16 1.46
C ASP A 710 -6.67 29.27 1.28
N PRO A 711 -6.78 28.12 0.59
CA PRO A 711 -5.64 27.23 0.31
C PRO A 711 -4.47 27.94 -0.36
N ASN A 712 -4.71 29.00 -1.15
CA ASN A 712 -3.63 29.76 -1.78
C ASN A 712 -2.71 30.50 -0.78
N LEU A 713 -3.14 30.67 0.48
CA LEU A 713 -2.35 31.31 1.54
C LEU A 713 -1.49 30.31 2.32
N LEU A 714 -1.54 29.03 1.96
CA LEU A 714 -0.84 27.98 2.65
C LEU A 714 0.67 28.09 2.47
N VAL A 715 1.39 27.80 3.54
CA VAL A 715 2.85 27.61 3.54
C VAL A 715 3.21 26.20 4.00
N ASN A 716 4.39 25.74 3.60
CA ASN A 716 4.94 24.47 4.06
C ASN A 716 5.15 24.50 5.59
N MET A 717 4.90 23.37 6.25
CA MET A 717 5.30 23.24 7.65
C MET A 717 6.82 23.16 7.74
N PRO A 718 7.47 23.96 8.60
CA PRO A 718 8.92 23.94 8.73
C PRO A 718 9.39 22.63 9.36
N THR A 719 10.58 22.18 8.98
CA THR A 719 11.18 20.98 9.57
C THR A 719 11.49 21.22 11.05
N GLY A 720 11.00 20.33 11.92
CA GLY A 720 11.21 20.40 13.38
C GLY A 720 10.14 21.16 14.15
N LEU A 721 9.00 21.49 13.52
CA LEU A 721 7.86 22.09 14.20
C LEU A 721 7.25 21.11 15.23
N LYS A 722 7.19 21.49 16.50
CA LYS A 722 6.64 20.67 17.58
C LYS A 722 5.30 21.19 18.02
N MET A 723 4.30 20.33 18.10
CA MET A 723 2.93 20.73 18.43
C MET A 723 2.34 19.83 19.50
N ILE A 724 1.66 20.44 20.47
CA ILE A 724 0.80 19.72 21.40
C ILE A 724 -0.63 20.24 21.29
N THR A 725 -1.59 19.33 21.16
CA THR A 725 -3.03 19.64 21.28
C THR A 725 -3.62 18.94 22.50
N GLY A 726 -4.77 19.43 22.99
CA GLY A 726 -5.39 18.95 24.22
C GLY A 726 -4.56 19.21 25.48
N SER A 727 -4.90 18.59 26.60
CA SER A 727 -4.33 18.82 27.92
C SER A 727 -4.10 17.50 28.64
N ALA A 728 -2.89 17.32 29.17
CA ALA A 728 -2.47 16.14 29.96
C ALA A 728 -3.23 16.04 31.29
N LYS A 729 -3.67 17.19 31.81
CA LYS A 729 -4.30 17.34 33.14
C LYS A 729 -5.46 18.34 33.06
N PRO A 730 -6.51 18.03 32.31
CA PRO A 730 -7.65 18.92 32.18
C PRO A 730 -8.44 18.88 33.49
N ASP A 731 -8.84 20.05 33.96
CA ASP A 731 -9.77 20.22 35.08
C ASP A 731 -11.24 20.31 34.60
N GLN A 732 -11.46 20.26 33.28
CA GLN A 732 -12.78 20.29 32.61
C GLN A 732 -12.72 19.52 31.29
N ARG A 733 -13.88 19.10 30.74
CA ARG A 733 -13.93 18.46 29.42
C ARG A 733 -13.29 19.35 28.34
N GLN A 734 -12.51 18.73 27.47
CA GLN A 734 -11.78 19.42 26.42
C GLN A 734 -12.69 19.75 25.23
N SER A 735 -12.29 20.72 24.40
CA SER A 735 -13.08 21.11 23.24
C SER A 735 -13.12 19.98 22.21
N ARG A 736 -14.30 19.70 21.64
CA ARG A 736 -14.41 18.81 20.46
C ARG A 736 -13.72 19.37 19.20
N GLY A 737 -13.32 20.64 19.23
CA GLY A 737 -12.45 21.23 18.20
C GLY A 737 -10.96 20.93 18.38
N GLU A 738 -10.59 20.25 19.47
CA GLU A 738 -9.22 19.81 19.77
C GLU A 738 -9.17 18.27 19.83
N VAL A 739 -10.08 17.65 20.59
CA VAL A 739 -10.18 16.19 20.72
C VAL A 739 -11.63 15.78 20.83
N PHE A 740 -12.03 14.79 20.03
CA PHE A 740 -13.33 14.13 20.20
C PHE A 740 -13.25 12.64 19.94
N TRP A 741 -14.23 11.91 20.45
CA TRP A 741 -14.42 10.48 20.23
C TRP A 741 -15.68 10.26 19.42
N ASN A 742 -15.68 9.25 18.57
CA ASN A 742 -16.89 8.78 17.92
C ASN A 742 -16.77 7.31 17.57
N TYR A 743 -17.90 6.75 17.19
CA TYR A 743 -17.95 5.45 16.55
C TYR A 743 -17.95 5.63 15.04
N ILE A 744 -17.08 4.89 14.35
CA ILE A 744 -16.98 4.91 12.90
C ILE A 744 -18.33 4.49 12.31
N GLY A 745 -18.91 5.37 11.48
CA GLY A 745 -20.26 5.19 10.91
C GLY A 745 -21.35 6.06 11.55
N GLU A 746 -21.06 6.79 12.63
CA GLU A 746 -21.98 7.74 13.26
C GLU A 746 -21.49 9.21 13.16
N SER A 747 -22.44 10.16 13.14
CA SER A 747 -22.16 11.61 13.21
C SER A 747 -22.03 12.13 14.64
N ALA A 748 -22.33 11.28 15.63
CA ALA A 748 -22.27 11.68 17.03
C ALA A 748 -20.80 11.75 17.47
N SER A 749 -20.39 12.90 17.99
CA SER A 749 -19.07 13.10 18.57
C SER A 749 -19.17 13.46 20.05
N TYR A 750 -18.28 12.86 20.84
CA TYR A 750 -18.20 12.97 22.29
C TYR A 750 -16.91 13.69 22.67
N ASP A 751 -16.97 14.59 23.65
CA ASP A 751 -15.81 15.26 24.26
C ASP A 751 -15.10 14.40 25.33
N HIS A 752 -15.39 13.10 25.34
CA HIS A 752 -14.91 12.10 26.29
C HIS A 752 -15.04 10.71 25.66
N ILE A 753 -14.43 9.69 26.27
CA ILE A 753 -14.53 8.31 25.81
C ILE A 753 -15.99 7.84 26.05
N PRO A 754 -16.75 7.46 25.00
CA PRO A 754 -18.14 7.04 25.16
C PRO A 754 -18.20 5.70 25.90
N LEU A 755 -18.98 5.66 27.00
CA LEU A 755 -19.14 4.49 27.87
C LEU A 755 -20.61 4.34 28.28
N GLY A 756 -20.99 3.16 28.78
CA GLY A 756 -22.35 2.90 29.28
C GLY A 756 -23.42 3.11 28.19
N ASP A 757 -24.39 4.00 28.46
CA ASP A 757 -25.50 4.30 27.53
C ASP A 757 -25.05 4.97 26.21
N GLU A 758 -23.84 5.52 26.17
CA GLU A 758 -23.24 6.13 24.96
C GLU A 758 -22.50 5.10 24.09
N TRP A 759 -22.26 3.89 24.61
CA TRP A 759 -21.56 2.84 23.89
C TRP A 759 -22.33 2.38 22.65
N ARG A 760 -21.58 2.03 21.60
CA ARG A 760 -22.10 1.46 20.36
C ARG A 760 -21.30 0.23 19.97
N ASP A 761 -22.00 -0.72 19.36
CA ASP A 761 -21.42 -1.92 18.78
C ASP A 761 -20.76 -1.61 17.42
N LEU A 762 -19.83 -0.66 17.43
CA LEU A 762 -19.15 -0.10 16.27
C LEU A 762 -17.67 0.14 16.60
N PRO A 763 -16.79 0.29 15.59
CA PRO A 763 -15.40 0.62 15.83
C PRO A 763 -15.25 2.00 16.51
N LEU A 764 -14.53 2.05 17.63
CA LEU A 764 -14.22 3.28 18.35
C LEU A 764 -13.02 3.98 17.72
N GLN A 765 -13.10 5.31 17.61
CA GLN A 765 -11.96 6.15 17.23
C GLN A 765 -11.83 7.39 18.13
N ALA A 766 -10.59 7.83 18.29
CA ALA A 766 -10.27 9.17 18.77
C ALA A 766 -9.86 10.03 17.58
N VAL A 767 -10.41 11.24 17.50
CA VAL A 767 -10.07 12.24 16.50
C VAL A 767 -9.45 13.44 17.20
N ILE A 768 -8.27 13.80 16.74
CA ILE A 768 -7.41 14.81 17.33
C ILE A 768 -7.12 15.87 16.29
N ILE A 769 -7.34 17.13 16.60
CA ILE A 769 -7.21 18.25 15.68
C ILE A 769 -6.11 19.16 16.21
N PHE A 770 -5.16 19.51 15.35
CA PHE A 770 -4.06 20.43 15.64
C PHE A 770 -4.39 21.84 15.12
N PRO A 771 -3.71 22.87 15.66
CA PRO A 771 -3.78 24.23 15.12
C PRO A 771 -3.32 24.31 13.66
N ASP A 772 -3.77 25.35 12.95
CA ASP A 772 -3.52 25.55 11.51
C ASP A 772 -2.85 26.90 11.18
N HIS A 773 -2.54 27.73 12.19
CA HIS A 773 -1.87 29.01 11.98
C HIS A 773 -0.58 29.13 12.79
N TRP A 774 0.54 29.29 12.10
CA TRP A 774 1.88 29.41 12.66
C TRP A 774 2.34 30.87 12.75
N ASN A 775 3.13 31.20 13.77
CA ASN A 775 3.69 32.54 13.95
C ASN A 775 4.84 32.87 12.98
N GLY A 776 5.27 31.89 12.18
CA GLY A 776 6.26 32.06 11.12
C GLY A 776 7.72 32.05 11.57
N HIS A 777 8.01 31.80 12.85
CA HIS A 777 9.39 31.81 13.34
C HIS A 777 9.67 30.79 14.45
N GLN A 778 8.76 30.51 15.39
CA GLN A 778 9.04 29.58 16.49
C GLN A 778 8.69 28.14 16.11
N LEU A 779 9.66 27.24 16.09
CA LEU A 779 9.41 25.80 15.89
C LEU A 779 8.80 25.14 17.13
N ASP A 780 8.99 25.76 18.30
CA ASP A 780 8.39 25.32 19.56
C ASP A 780 8.24 26.53 20.50
N SER A 781 7.30 26.46 21.43
CA SER A 781 7.12 27.46 22.48
C SER A 781 7.32 26.80 23.85
N ASN A 782 7.53 27.59 24.91
CA ASN A 782 7.72 27.04 26.26
C ASN A 782 6.54 26.18 26.77
N ASP A 783 5.37 26.36 26.18
CA ASP A 783 4.14 25.59 26.44
C ASP A 783 3.77 24.64 25.29
N HIS A 784 4.61 24.55 24.26
CA HIS A 784 4.46 23.75 23.03
C HIS A 784 3.18 24.02 22.23
N LYS A 785 2.55 25.19 22.46
CA LYS A 785 1.23 25.56 21.96
C LYS A 785 1.14 26.98 21.42
N SER A 786 1.68 27.95 22.16
CA SER A 786 1.47 29.38 21.89
C SER A 786 2.14 29.93 20.65
N HIS A 787 2.98 29.14 19.96
CA HIS A 787 3.51 29.46 18.64
C HIS A 787 2.55 29.12 17.50
N LEU A 788 1.39 28.55 17.83
CA LEU A 788 0.33 28.14 16.92
C LEU A 788 -1.05 28.61 17.39
N ASN A 789 -2.00 28.72 16.45
CA ASN A 789 -3.38 29.10 16.74
C ASN A 789 -4.39 28.37 15.84
N TYR A 790 -5.63 28.20 16.34
CA TYR A 790 -6.74 27.63 15.58
C TYR A 790 -7.53 28.70 14.80
N GLY A 791 -7.99 28.35 13.61
CA GLY A 791 -9.12 28.99 12.96
C GLY A 791 -8.72 30.05 11.94
N SER A 792 -9.18 31.29 12.08
CA SER A 792 -8.79 32.39 11.19
C SER A 792 -7.58 33.11 11.80
N GLY A 793 -6.44 33.12 11.10
CA GLY A 793 -5.16 33.69 11.56
C GLY A 793 -5.22 35.03 12.29
N SER A 794 -4.14 35.34 12.99
CA SER A 794 -4.00 36.58 13.76
C SER A 794 -2.72 37.30 13.38
N ASP A 795 -2.58 38.58 13.74
CA ASP A 795 -1.31 39.32 13.57
C ASP A 795 -0.12 38.59 14.23
N ALA A 796 -0.39 37.78 15.27
CA ALA A 796 0.62 36.96 15.95
C ALA A 796 0.86 35.58 15.29
N HIS A 797 -0.07 35.10 14.47
CA HIS A 797 -0.04 33.81 13.78
C HIS A 797 -0.54 33.98 12.33
N PRO A 798 0.25 34.63 11.46
CA PRO A 798 -0.22 35.05 10.16
C PRO A 798 -0.12 33.96 9.09
N LEU A 799 0.69 32.92 9.30
CA LEU A 799 0.96 31.91 8.27
C LEU A 799 0.02 30.72 8.42
N LEU A 800 -0.71 30.38 7.35
CA LEU A 800 -1.58 29.21 7.30
C LEU A 800 -0.74 27.96 6.97
N ILE A 801 -0.84 26.92 7.78
CA ILE A 801 -0.27 25.59 7.52
C ILE A 801 -1.41 24.56 7.39
N PRO A 802 -1.19 23.39 6.76
CA PRO A 802 -2.25 22.37 6.69
C PRO A 802 -2.73 21.98 8.09
N GLN A 803 -4.04 21.92 8.31
CA GLN A 803 -4.55 21.46 9.60
C GLN A 803 -4.34 19.94 9.72
N LEU A 804 -3.42 19.54 10.59
CA LEU A 804 -3.21 18.13 10.94
C LEU A 804 -4.36 17.65 11.83
N GLN A 805 -4.92 16.50 11.49
CA GLN A 805 -5.88 15.75 12.27
C GLN A 805 -5.44 14.29 12.35
N LEU A 806 -5.29 13.74 13.56
CA LEU A 806 -5.02 12.32 13.76
C LEU A 806 -6.33 11.59 14.05
N GLN A 807 -6.59 10.49 13.35
CA GLN A 807 -7.70 9.58 13.62
C GLN A 807 -7.11 8.25 14.09
N ILE A 808 -7.19 8.00 15.40
CA ILE A 808 -6.64 6.79 16.03
C ILE A 808 -7.75 5.77 16.16
N HIS A 809 -7.59 4.64 15.47
CA HIS A 809 -8.61 3.60 15.41
C HIS A 809 -8.33 2.52 16.46
N TYR A 810 -9.28 2.27 17.36
CA TYR A 810 -9.16 1.23 18.39
C TYR A 810 -9.93 -0.06 18.05
N GLY A 811 -10.74 -0.02 16.98
CA GLY A 811 -11.59 -1.14 16.58
C GLY A 811 -12.81 -1.28 17.48
N GLN A 812 -13.49 -2.42 17.41
CA GLN A 812 -14.69 -2.69 18.21
C GLN A 812 -14.30 -2.95 19.67
N ILE A 813 -14.89 -2.19 20.59
CA ILE A 813 -14.64 -2.27 22.03
C ILE A 813 -15.85 -2.92 22.70
N ASP A 814 -15.63 -3.92 23.55
CA ASP A 814 -16.70 -4.57 24.31
C ASP A 814 -17.32 -3.58 25.32
N ASN A 815 -18.66 -3.60 25.44
CA ASN A 815 -19.40 -2.69 26.33
C ASN A 815 -19.16 -2.93 27.82
N THR A 816 -18.53 -4.05 28.16
CA THR A 816 -18.11 -4.40 29.52
C THR A 816 -16.78 -3.77 29.91
N LEU A 817 -16.05 -3.18 28.97
CA LEU A 817 -14.74 -2.58 29.26
C LEU A 817 -14.89 -1.17 29.82
N HIS A 818 -14.10 -0.88 30.84
CA HIS A 818 -13.92 0.47 31.36
C HIS A 818 -12.62 1.04 30.82
N LEU A 819 -12.72 2.16 30.09
CA LEU A 819 -11.60 2.74 29.39
C LEU A 819 -11.13 4.05 30.04
N VAL A 820 -9.82 4.22 30.15
CA VAL A 820 -9.15 5.44 30.59
C VAL A 820 -7.92 5.74 29.73
N SER A 821 -7.48 6.98 29.73
CA SER A 821 -6.21 7.39 29.13
C SER A 821 -5.06 7.17 30.10
N SER A 822 -3.86 6.90 29.63
CA SER A 822 -2.66 6.88 30.47
C SER A 822 -2.33 8.26 31.08
N ASP A 823 -2.79 9.34 30.45
CA ASP A 823 -2.73 10.71 30.99
C ASP A 823 -3.60 10.90 32.24
N TYR A 824 -4.49 9.95 32.53
CA TYR A 824 -5.30 9.90 33.73
C TYR A 824 -4.42 9.63 34.96
N MET A 825 -3.76 10.67 35.45
CA MET A 825 -2.93 10.62 36.65
C MET A 825 -3.50 11.56 37.71
N ASN A 826 -4.67 11.20 38.23
CA ASN A 826 -5.06 11.39 39.63
C ASN A 826 -6.27 10.50 39.95
N LEU A 827 -6.04 9.40 40.67
CA LEU A 827 -7.11 8.79 41.44
C LEU A 827 -7.64 9.84 42.43
N PRO A 828 -8.96 9.90 42.70
CA PRO A 828 -9.50 10.85 43.66
C PRO A 828 -8.77 10.71 45.00
N GLU A 829 -8.50 11.82 45.69
CA GLU A 829 -7.85 11.76 47.00
C GLU A 829 -8.58 10.77 47.91
N ALA A 830 -7.83 9.85 48.54
CA ALA A 830 -8.39 8.83 49.41
C ALA A 830 -9.26 9.48 50.51
N GLY A 831 -10.54 9.10 50.57
CA GLY A 831 -11.56 9.64 51.45
C GLY A 831 -12.39 10.81 50.89
N SER A 832 -12.14 11.27 49.66
CA SER A 832 -12.96 12.26 48.96
C SER A 832 -14.36 11.73 48.63
N GLU A 833 -15.31 12.62 48.35
CA GLU A 833 -16.68 12.24 47.96
C GLU A 833 -16.70 11.39 46.68
N LEU A 834 -15.74 11.63 45.79
CA LEU A 834 -15.54 10.89 44.54
C LEU A 834 -14.92 9.50 44.78
N ASP A 835 -13.92 9.40 45.67
CA ASP A 835 -13.35 8.11 46.15
C ASP A 835 -14.42 7.23 46.84
N GLN A 836 -15.26 7.82 47.68
CA GLN A 836 -16.35 7.10 48.36
C GLN A 836 -17.44 6.62 47.41
N ARG A 837 -17.70 7.36 46.32
CA ARG A 837 -18.68 6.98 45.29
C ARG A 837 -18.16 5.85 44.41
N LEU A 838 -16.86 5.84 44.07
CA LEU A 838 -16.21 4.72 43.38
C LEU A 838 -16.30 3.44 44.22
N LEU A 839 -16.00 3.52 45.51
CA LEU A 839 -16.11 2.39 46.46
C LEU A 839 -17.55 1.91 46.69
N GLN A 840 -18.56 2.69 46.31
CA GLN A 840 -20.00 2.38 46.50
C GLN A 840 -20.73 2.09 45.19
N ALA A 841 -20.07 2.25 44.03
CA ALA A 841 -20.66 1.96 42.74
C ALA A 841 -21.03 0.48 42.68
N SER A 842 -22.31 0.17 42.45
CA SER A 842 -22.78 -1.21 42.41
C SER A 842 -22.40 -1.84 41.08
N GLU A 843 -21.38 -2.71 41.11
CA GLU A 843 -20.90 -3.71 40.13
C GLU A 843 -20.82 -3.39 38.63
N VAL A 844 -21.39 -2.32 38.06
CA VAL A 844 -21.24 -2.02 36.61
C VAL A 844 -21.53 -0.57 36.19
N ASP A 845 -22.15 0.27 37.02
CA ASP A 845 -22.53 1.64 36.59
C ASP A 845 -21.48 2.70 36.97
N LEU A 846 -20.41 2.77 36.17
CA LEU A 846 -19.38 3.81 36.23
C LEU A 846 -19.66 5.01 35.30
N SER A 847 -20.85 5.10 34.72
CA SER A 847 -21.23 6.18 33.78
C SER A 847 -21.14 7.58 34.41
N PHE A 848 -21.22 7.69 35.75
CA PHE A 848 -21.05 8.94 36.47
C PHE A 848 -19.69 9.60 36.22
N ARG A 849 -18.65 8.82 35.86
CA ARG A 849 -17.31 9.35 35.55
C ARG A 849 -17.34 10.33 34.40
N ASN A 850 -18.20 10.13 33.40
CA ASN A 850 -18.24 11.03 32.24
C ASN A 850 -18.62 12.47 32.64
N GLY A 851 -19.34 12.70 33.75
CA GLY A 851 -19.89 14.00 34.13
C GLY A 851 -19.23 14.75 35.29
N GLU A 852 -18.15 14.24 35.90
CA GLU A 852 -17.55 14.82 37.10
C GLU A 852 -16.26 15.60 36.79
N ASP A 853 -16.08 16.78 37.41
CA ASP A 853 -14.94 17.70 37.19
C ASP A 853 -13.55 17.06 37.47
N GLY A 854 -13.50 15.89 38.12
CA GLY A 854 -12.27 15.11 38.39
C GLY A 854 -12.01 13.93 37.44
N PHE A 855 -12.92 13.67 36.51
CA PHE A 855 -12.84 12.57 35.52
C PHE A 855 -12.83 13.09 34.07
N ALA A 856 -12.60 14.39 33.87
CA ALA A 856 -12.34 14.93 32.55
C ALA A 856 -11.15 14.17 31.93
N PRO A 857 -11.34 13.41 30.83
CA PRO A 857 -10.27 12.60 30.30
C PRO A 857 -9.14 13.51 29.80
N GLY A 858 -8.01 13.45 30.52
CA GLY A 858 -6.75 14.01 30.08
C GLY A 858 -6.27 13.32 28.83
N TRP A 859 -6.04 14.15 27.82
CA TRP A 859 -5.45 13.79 26.55
C TRP A 859 -4.63 15.02 26.13
N SER A 860 -3.35 15.07 26.48
CA SER A 860 -2.37 15.84 25.73
C SER A 860 -1.83 14.96 24.63
N LEU A 861 -1.77 15.52 23.43
CA LEU A 861 -1.46 14.80 22.22
C LEU A 861 -0.37 15.55 21.51
N HIS A 862 0.60 14.82 21.00
CA HIS A 862 1.89 15.39 20.65
C HIS A 862 2.24 14.97 19.22
N ALA A 863 2.75 15.94 18.48
CA ALA A 863 3.34 15.71 17.17
C ALA A 863 4.68 16.44 17.14
N ASP A 864 5.74 15.76 16.72
CA ASP A 864 7.03 16.38 16.39
C ASP A 864 7.19 16.26 14.88
N HIS A 865 7.03 17.39 14.20
CA HIS A 865 6.79 17.39 12.78
C HIS A 865 8.11 17.54 12.01
N ILE A 866 8.44 16.44 11.34
CA ILE A 866 9.31 16.44 10.18
C ILE A 866 8.39 16.08 9.02
N HIS A 867 7.95 17.10 8.30
CA HIS A 867 7.20 16.93 7.06
C HIS A 867 8.06 17.37 5.90
N LEU A 868 8.11 16.53 4.89
CA LEU A 868 8.67 16.85 3.60
C LEU A 868 7.51 16.57 2.64
N PRO A 869 7.18 17.48 1.70
CA PRO A 869 6.16 17.22 0.70
C PRO A 869 6.49 15.90 0.02
N TRP A 870 5.58 14.92 0.06
CA TRP A 870 5.82 13.65 -0.58
C TRP A 870 5.47 13.74 -2.06
N GLU A 871 6.32 13.16 -2.90
CA GLU A 871 6.00 13.00 -4.31
C GLU A 871 4.95 11.89 -4.46
N GLU A 872 3.84 12.20 -5.13
CA GLU A 872 2.86 11.23 -5.59
C GLU A 872 3.05 11.00 -7.08
N THR A 873 3.01 9.75 -7.51
CA THR A 873 2.97 9.42 -8.93
C THR A 873 1.57 9.68 -9.49
N ALA A 874 1.46 10.43 -10.58
CA ALA A 874 0.18 10.76 -11.20
C ALA A 874 -0.33 9.59 -12.01
N PRO A 875 -1.62 9.57 -12.38
CA PRO A 875 -2.14 8.59 -13.33
C PRO A 875 -1.35 8.57 -14.66
N ASN A 876 -0.62 9.65 -14.97
CA ASN A 876 0.28 9.78 -16.12
C ASN A 876 1.75 9.40 -15.83
N GLY A 877 2.07 8.94 -14.62
CA GLY A 877 3.41 8.55 -14.20
C GLY A 877 4.30 9.69 -13.70
N GLU A 878 3.85 10.95 -13.72
CA GLU A 878 4.67 12.08 -13.26
C GLU A 878 4.72 12.14 -11.73
N GLN A 879 5.92 12.33 -11.17
CA GLN A 879 6.10 12.70 -9.77
C GLN A 879 5.60 14.13 -9.61
N VAL A 880 4.56 14.32 -8.80
CA VAL A 880 4.07 15.65 -8.45
C VAL A 880 4.02 15.76 -6.94
N ASP A 881 4.06 16.99 -6.43
CA ASP A 881 3.78 17.23 -5.01
C ASP A 881 2.36 16.74 -4.70
N GLY A 882 2.24 15.75 -3.81
CA GLY A 882 0.96 15.18 -3.39
C GLY A 882 0.01 16.23 -2.80
N PHE A 883 0.56 17.33 -2.28
CA PHE A 883 -0.20 18.48 -1.84
C PHE A 883 -0.76 19.28 -3.02
N ALA A 884 0.09 19.63 -3.98
CA ALA A 884 -0.29 20.42 -5.15
C ALA A 884 -1.29 19.69 -6.07
N ARG A 885 -1.15 18.36 -6.25
CA ARG A 885 -2.17 17.59 -7.00
C ARG A 885 -3.51 17.63 -6.28
N ARG A 886 -3.54 17.44 -4.97
CA ARG A 886 -4.79 17.38 -4.23
C ARG A 886 -5.44 18.74 -4.02
N GLU A 887 -4.71 19.85 -4.19
CA GLU A 887 -5.29 21.18 -4.44
C GLU A 887 -5.97 21.28 -5.81
N GLU A 888 -5.42 20.69 -6.88
CA GLU A 888 -6.06 20.62 -8.20
C GLU A 888 -7.23 19.60 -8.25
N ASP A 889 -7.12 18.50 -7.50
CA ASP A 889 -8.12 17.45 -7.32
C ASP A 889 -9.08 17.73 -6.16
N ALA A 890 -8.96 18.88 -5.45
CA ALA A 890 -9.67 19.33 -4.21
C ALA A 890 -11.18 19.51 -4.38
N LEU A 891 -11.71 18.78 -5.32
CA LEU A 891 -13.09 18.65 -5.61
C LEU A 891 -13.66 17.46 -4.89
N ARG A 892 -13.81 16.26 -5.42
CA ARG A 892 -14.85 15.31 -4.94
C ARG A 892 -15.05 15.12 -3.39
N LEU A 893 -16.04 15.89 -2.86
CA LEU A 893 -16.67 16.14 -1.54
C LEU A 893 -16.81 14.93 -0.57
N PRO A 894 -16.88 15.20 0.75
CA PRO A 894 -17.21 14.28 1.85
C PRO A 894 -18.73 14.19 2.16
N LEU A 895 -19.17 13.19 2.95
CA LEU A 895 -20.38 13.27 3.80
C LEU A 895 -20.50 12.09 4.79
N PHE A 896 -20.68 12.42 6.07
CA PHE A 896 -21.09 11.50 7.14
C PHE A 896 -22.63 11.25 7.16
N THR A 897 -22.98 10.00 7.46
CA THR A 897 -24.23 9.40 7.98
C THR A 897 -25.41 9.06 7.07
N GLY A 898 -25.76 7.76 7.15
CA GLY A 898 -27.03 7.14 6.76
C GLY A 898 -26.95 5.64 7.02
N THR A 899 -27.27 5.22 8.26
CA THR A 899 -27.21 3.85 8.78
C THR A 899 -28.33 2.96 8.26
N ASP A 900 -27.98 1.82 7.66
CA ASP A 900 -28.71 0.55 7.74
C ASP A 900 -27.88 -0.64 7.20
N GLY A 901 -26.89 -1.04 8.02
CA GLY A 901 -26.65 -2.45 8.35
C GLY A 901 -26.33 -3.43 7.22
N ASP A 902 -25.05 -3.47 6.82
CA ASP A 902 -24.24 -4.70 6.77
C ASP A 902 -22.76 -4.28 6.67
N ALA A 903 -22.21 -3.88 7.82
CA ALA A 903 -20.78 -3.72 8.01
C ALA A 903 -20.14 -5.09 8.25
N VAL A 904 -20.01 -5.93 7.22
CA VAL A 904 -19.06 -7.06 7.15
C VAL A 904 -18.85 -7.47 5.68
N ARG A 905 -17.58 -7.52 5.23
CA ARG A 905 -16.94 -8.64 4.48
C ARG A 905 -15.41 -8.39 4.34
N PRO A 906 -14.58 -9.43 4.19
CA PRO A 906 -13.59 -9.85 5.19
C PRO A 906 -12.15 -9.36 4.97
N ILE A 907 -11.36 -9.53 6.02
CA ILE A 907 -9.90 -9.37 6.13
C ILE A 907 -9.18 -10.16 5.02
N PRO A 908 -8.36 -9.52 4.17
CA PRO A 908 -7.30 -10.20 3.45
C PRO A 908 -6.05 -10.22 4.35
N THR A 909 -5.80 -11.34 5.03
CA THR A 909 -4.43 -11.82 5.35
C THR A 909 -4.41 -13.12 6.14
N GLY A 910 -5.40 -13.50 6.94
CA GLY A 910 -5.32 -14.79 7.65
C GLY A 910 -4.03 -15.01 8.49
N ILE A 911 -3.29 -13.94 8.85
CA ILE A 911 -2.06 -14.06 9.61
C ILE A 911 -2.39 -14.22 11.09
N SER A 912 -2.16 -15.44 11.59
CA SER A 912 -1.86 -15.65 12.99
C SER A 912 -0.57 -14.89 13.32
N GLN A 913 -0.66 -14.02 14.33
CA GLN A 913 0.47 -13.31 14.92
C GLN A 913 1.58 -14.30 15.29
N PRO A 914 2.86 -13.87 15.20
CA PRO A 914 3.59 -13.89 16.47
C PRO A 914 4.66 -12.79 16.66
N TYR A 915 4.59 -12.20 17.85
CA TYR A 915 5.65 -11.64 18.71
C TYR A 915 5.87 -10.12 18.82
N SER A 916 5.80 -9.72 20.09
CA SER A 916 6.29 -8.50 20.74
C SER A 916 7.81 -8.51 20.97
N SER A 917 8.39 -7.33 21.21
CA SER A 917 9.83 -7.11 21.44
C SER A 917 10.30 -7.05 22.90
N ASP A 918 9.50 -7.39 23.91
CA ASP A 918 10.06 -7.78 25.21
C ASP A 918 10.38 -9.27 25.21
N ARG A 919 11.54 -9.66 25.77
CA ARG A 919 11.71 -11.05 26.20
C ARG A 919 10.66 -11.31 27.28
N ALA A 920 9.49 -11.79 26.87
CA ALA A 920 8.66 -12.61 27.71
C ALA A 920 9.58 -13.72 28.25
N VAL A 921 9.74 -13.79 29.56
CA VAL A 921 10.07 -15.08 30.16
C VAL A 921 8.90 -15.98 29.75
N LEU A 922 9.14 -16.85 28.78
CA LEU A 922 8.11 -17.72 28.24
C LEU A 922 7.51 -18.51 29.41
N PRO A 923 6.18 -18.62 29.50
CA PRO A 923 5.58 -19.44 30.54
C PRO A 923 6.13 -20.85 30.45
N ILE A 924 6.50 -21.43 31.59
CA ILE A 924 6.87 -22.84 31.68
C ILE A 924 5.57 -23.63 31.63
N LEU A 925 5.28 -24.20 30.46
CA LEU A 925 4.03 -24.90 30.19
C LEU A 925 4.17 -26.40 30.46
N GLY A 926 3.16 -26.95 31.14
CA GLY A 926 2.89 -28.37 31.23
C GLY A 926 2.19 -28.93 29.99
N THR A 927 1.66 -30.13 30.16
CA THR A 927 0.89 -30.93 29.22
C THR A 927 -0.41 -31.34 29.90
N PRO A 928 -1.42 -31.84 29.16
CA PRO A 928 -2.66 -32.35 29.77
C PRO A 928 -2.53 -33.65 30.61
N GLY A 929 -1.38 -33.93 31.23
CA GLY A 929 -1.21 -35.04 32.16
C GLY A 929 -0.10 -34.78 33.17
N GLU A 930 -0.01 -35.61 34.22
CA GLU A 930 0.85 -35.35 35.39
C GLU A 930 2.27 -34.86 35.06
N ASN A 931 2.62 -33.68 35.57
CA ASN A 931 3.83 -32.95 35.29
C ASN A 931 4.54 -32.48 36.56
N ARG A 932 5.85 -32.25 36.41
CA ARG A 932 6.67 -31.60 37.43
C ARG A 932 7.35 -30.40 36.80
N LEU A 933 6.85 -29.21 37.12
CA LEU A 933 7.35 -27.93 36.62
C LEU A 933 8.24 -27.27 37.68
N ILE A 934 9.40 -26.77 37.26
CA ILE A 934 10.39 -26.14 38.12
C ILE A 934 10.81 -24.83 37.44
N GLY A 935 10.59 -23.71 38.14
CA GLY A 935 11.03 -22.38 37.73
C GLY A 935 12.52 -22.17 37.97
N SER A 936 12.95 -20.96 37.68
CA SER A 936 14.33 -20.50 37.71
C SER A 936 14.62 -19.76 39.03
N GLU A 937 15.66 -18.92 39.05
CA GLU A 937 15.97 -18.02 40.18
C GLU A 937 15.41 -16.59 39.95
N SER A 938 14.51 -16.42 38.99
CA SER A 938 13.87 -15.15 38.60
C SER A 938 12.35 -15.28 38.71
N SER A 939 11.60 -14.17 38.64
CA SER A 939 10.14 -14.22 38.61
C SER A 939 9.62 -14.99 37.38
N ASP A 940 9.04 -16.16 37.61
CA ASP A 940 8.58 -17.08 36.59
C ASP A 940 7.04 -17.21 36.55
N ARG A 941 6.54 -17.64 35.39
CA ARG A 941 5.15 -18.05 35.22
C ARG A 941 5.10 -19.54 34.87
N LEU A 942 4.52 -20.36 35.75
CA LEU A 942 4.33 -21.80 35.53
C LEU A 942 2.84 -22.08 35.34
N GLU A 943 2.49 -22.84 34.29
CA GLU A 943 1.10 -23.20 33.98
C GLU A 943 1.02 -24.68 33.59
N ALA A 944 0.41 -25.52 34.44
CA ALA A 944 0.49 -26.98 34.33
C ALA A 944 -0.61 -27.64 33.49
N LEU A 945 -1.77 -26.97 33.37
CA LEU A 945 -2.92 -27.34 32.52
C LEU A 945 -3.82 -28.43 33.16
N GLU A 946 -4.04 -29.57 32.51
CA GLU A 946 -4.86 -30.67 33.06
C GLU A 946 -3.92 -31.74 33.66
N GLY A 947 -4.23 -32.31 34.82
CA GLY A 947 -3.41 -33.35 35.47
C GLY A 947 -3.16 -33.10 36.95
N ASP A 948 -2.64 -34.10 37.67
CA ASP A 948 -2.21 -33.90 39.07
C ASP A 948 -0.73 -33.47 39.07
N ASP A 949 -0.47 -32.17 39.18
CA ASP A 949 0.85 -31.60 38.87
C ASP A 949 1.66 -31.16 40.10
N PHE A 950 2.97 -31.01 39.91
CA PHE A 950 3.90 -30.51 40.93
C PHE A 950 4.59 -29.24 40.43
N LEU A 951 4.32 -28.09 41.05
CA LEU A 951 4.87 -26.78 40.66
C LEU A 951 5.82 -26.27 41.75
N ILE A 952 7.07 -25.99 41.36
CA ILE A 952 8.10 -25.36 42.20
C ILE A 952 8.51 -24.05 41.50
N GLY A 953 8.16 -22.89 42.07
CA GLY A 953 8.55 -21.58 41.51
C GLY A 953 10.05 -21.33 41.60
N GLY A 954 10.60 -21.47 42.81
CA GLY A 954 12.00 -21.13 43.10
C GLY A 954 12.09 -19.72 43.69
N PRO A 955 13.28 -19.12 43.75
CA PRO A 955 13.43 -17.72 44.14
C PRO A 955 12.83 -16.78 43.09
N GLY A 956 11.96 -15.87 43.49
CA GLY A 956 11.31 -14.97 42.55
C GLY A 956 10.09 -14.31 43.16
N SER A 957 9.25 -13.75 42.31
CA SER A 957 7.84 -13.50 42.65
C SER A 957 7.09 -14.24 41.57
N ASP A 958 6.80 -15.50 41.83
CA ASP A 958 6.37 -16.45 40.82
C ASP A 958 4.85 -16.51 40.72
N ARG A 959 4.35 -16.77 39.51
CA ARG A 959 2.93 -17.00 39.26
C ARG A 959 2.73 -18.47 38.92
N LEU A 960 2.10 -19.20 39.83
CA LEU A 960 1.93 -20.64 39.74
C LEU A 960 0.45 -20.96 39.46
N ILE A 961 0.17 -21.56 38.31
CA ILE A 961 -1.16 -21.95 37.85
C ILE A 961 -1.19 -23.46 37.69
N GLY A 962 -1.93 -24.16 38.57
CA GLY A 962 -2.09 -25.61 38.51
C GLY A 962 -2.96 -26.00 37.32
N GLY A 963 -4.23 -25.59 37.37
CA GLY A 963 -5.21 -25.86 36.32
C GLY A 963 -6.23 -26.89 36.80
N ASP A 964 -6.64 -27.82 35.94
CA ASP A 964 -7.63 -28.84 36.28
C ASP A 964 -6.93 -30.11 36.81
N GLY A 965 -7.06 -30.39 38.10
CA GLY A 965 -6.52 -31.61 38.72
C GLY A 965 -6.23 -31.42 40.21
N ALA A 966 -5.53 -32.37 40.84
CA ALA A 966 -5.10 -32.24 42.23
C ALA A 966 -3.62 -31.80 42.30
N ASP A 967 -3.40 -30.48 42.34
CA ASP A 967 -2.06 -29.90 42.17
C ASP A 967 -1.31 -29.67 43.47
N HIS A 968 0.02 -29.78 43.40
CA HIS A 968 0.95 -29.58 44.50
C HIS A 968 1.89 -28.40 44.22
N PHE A 969 1.66 -27.29 44.92
CA PHE A 969 2.54 -26.12 44.91
C PHE A 969 3.59 -26.29 46.01
N ILE A 970 4.86 -26.39 45.68
CA ILE A 970 5.93 -26.75 46.62
C ILE A 970 6.88 -25.56 46.81
N LEU A 971 7.13 -25.19 48.07
CA LEU A 971 8.20 -24.26 48.42
C LEU A 971 9.35 -25.04 49.07
N GLU A 972 10.55 -24.93 48.51
CA GLU A 972 11.74 -25.66 48.98
C GLU A 972 12.54 -24.81 50.00
N GLY A 973 12.40 -23.49 49.97
CA GLY A 973 13.01 -22.53 50.89
C GLY A 973 12.09 -21.35 51.29
N ILE A 974 12.39 -20.72 52.44
CA ILE A 974 11.68 -19.49 52.87
C ILE A 974 11.99 -18.31 51.94
N SER A 975 13.16 -18.33 51.30
CA SER A 975 13.59 -17.31 50.34
C SER A 975 12.92 -17.42 48.98
N ASP A 976 12.22 -18.53 48.72
CA ASP A 976 11.54 -18.75 47.45
C ASP A 976 10.40 -17.74 47.32
N SER A 977 9.72 -17.48 48.43
CA SER A 977 8.55 -16.61 48.50
C SER A 977 8.59 -15.72 49.74
N THR A 978 8.80 -14.43 49.56
CA THR A 978 9.06 -13.48 50.68
C THR A 978 7.99 -12.42 50.80
N ARG A 979 7.90 -11.66 51.90
CA ARG A 979 6.93 -10.56 52.01
C ARG A 979 7.11 -9.46 50.98
N ASP A 980 8.37 -9.20 50.60
CA ASP A 980 8.68 -8.18 49.61
C ASP A 980 8.45 -8.69 48.17
N ASN A 981 8.49 -10.00 47.96
CA ASN A 981 8.26 -10.68 46.69
C ASN A 981 7.50 -12.00 46.95
N PRO A 982 6.18 -11.94 47.22
CA PRO A 982 5.42 -13.15 47.46
C PRO A 982 5.13 -13.85 46.13
N ASP A 983 5.04 -15.17 46.19
CA ASP A 983 4.55 -15.97 45.08
C ASP A 983 3.03 -15.91 45.09
N GLU A 984 2.48 -15.99 43.89
CA GLU A 984 1.06 -15.95 43.63
C GLU A 984 0.61 -17.29 43.07
N ILE A 985 -0.22 -17.99 43.85
CA ILE A 985 -0.87 -19.23 43.42
C ILE A 985 -2.26 -18.87 42.88
N ILE A 986 -2.52 -19.22 41.63
CA ILE A 986 -3.73 -18.86 40.90
C ILE A 986 -4.51 -20.11 40.54
N GLY A 987 -5.83 -20.07 40.80
CA GLY A 987 -6.72 -21.19 40.49
C GLY A 987 -6.73 -22.29 41.56
N PHE A 988 -6.29 -21.99 42.79
CA PHE A 988 -6.17 -22.99 43.85
C PHE A 988 -7.52 -23.62 44.22
N SER A 989 -7.66 -24.89 43.87
CA SER A 989 -8.85 -25.72 43.99
C SER A 989 -8.97 -26.38 45.38
N ALA A 990 -10.07 -27.10 45.62
CA ALA A 990 -10.25 -27.84 46.88
C ALA A 990 -9.35 -29.08 46.99
N ASP A 991 -8.92 -29.64 45.86
CA ASP A 991 -8.09 -30.84 45.81
C ASP A 991 -6.58 -30.49 45.85
N ASP A 992 -6.23 -29.23 45.61
CA ASP A 992 -4.85 -28.73 45.59
C ASP A 992 -4.23 -28.64 46.99
N ARG A 993 -2.90 -28.73 47.02
CA ARG A 993 -2.07 -28.68 48.23
C ARG A 993 -0.92 -27.70 48.08
N LEU A 994 -0.70 -26.90 49.11
CA LEU A 994 0.51 -26.11 49.29
C LEU A 994 1.46 -26.85 50.22
N ASP A 995 2.59 -27.35 49.68
CA ASP A 995 3.57 -28.13 50.40
C ASP A 995 4.73 -27.25 50.92
N LEU A 996 4.73 -27.06 52.23
CA LEU A 996 5.74 -26.33 52.99
C LEU A 996 6.57 -27.27 53.88
N SER A 997 6.48 -28.59 53.67
CA SER A 997 7.11 -29.60 54.55
C SER A 997 8.64 -29.48 54.60
N SER A 998 9.25 -28.98 53.53
CA SER A 998 10.69 -28.68 53.45
C SER A 998 11.13 -27.53 54.37
N LEU A 999 10.22 -26.66 54.80
CA LEU A 999 10.53 -25.42 55.54
C LEU A 999 10.67 -25.62 57.05
N SER A 1000 10.36 -26.82 57.58
CA SER A 1000 10.45 -27.15 59.03
C SER A 1000 9.66 -26.18 59.94
N LEU A 1001 8.50 -25.71 59.48
CA LEU A 1001 7.65 -24.76 60.20
C LEU A 1001 6.74 -25.47 61.21
N GLU A 1002 6.49 -24.84 62.37
CA GLU A 1002 5.52 -25.36 63.33
C GLU A 1002 4.09 -24.99 62.91
N THR A 1003 3.10 -25.88 63.06
CA THR A 1003 1.69 -25.63 62.68
C THR A 1003 1.12 -24.35 63.28
N GLY A 1004 1.54 -23.99 64.50
CA GLY A 1004 1.09 -22.75 65.16
C GLY A 1004 1.73 -21.46 64.65
N SER A 1005 2.70 -21.55 63.73
CA SER A 1005 3.39 -20.39 63.14
C SER A 1005 2.71 -19.88 61.87
N ILE A 1006 1.93 -20.71 61.18
CA ILE A 1006 1.23 -20.34 59.95
C ILE A 1006 0.03 -19.46 60.26
N GLN A 1007 -0.07 -18.36 59.53
CA GLN A 1007 -1.19 -17.44 59.55
C GLN A 1007 -1.80 -17.40 58.15
N LEU A 1008 -3.11 -17.56 58.08
CA LEU A 1008 -3.91 -17.31 56.89
C LEU A 1008 -4.71 -16.04 57.14
N GLU A 1009 -4.40 -15.00 56.39
CA GLU A 1009 -5.13 -13.74 56.41
C GLU A 1009 -5.92 -13.61 55.12
N GLN A 1010 -7.24 -13.52 55.22
CA GLN A 1010 -8.06 -13.26 54.05
C GLN A 1010 -7.84 -11.81 53.61
N LEU A 1011 -7.26 -11.62 52.43
CA LEU A 1011 -7.02 -10.29 51.87
C LEU A 1011 -8.31 -9.74 51.26
N ASN A 1012 -9.04 -10.58 50.51
CA ASN A 1012 -10.32 -10.27 49.89
C ASN A 1012 -11.17 -11.55 49.69
N PRO A 1013 -12.43 -11.47 49.18
CA PRO A 1013 -13.28 -12.66 49.01
C PRO A 1013 -12.70 -13.78 48.14
N SER A 1014 -11.67 -13.50 47.35
CA SER A 1014 -11.03 -14.40 46.39
C SER A 1014 -9.53 -14.58 46.57
N SER A 1015 -8.91 -14.03 47.63
CA SER A 1015 -7.50 -14.28 47.93
C SER A 1015 -7.16 -14.29 49.42
N TRP A 1016 -6.16 -15.09 49.74
CA TRP A 1016 -5.64 -15.30 51.08
C TRP A 1016 -4.13 -15.15 51.07
N MET A 1017 -3.60 -14.43 52.05
CA MET A 1017 -2.17 -14.38 52.32
C MET A 1017 -1.83 -15.46 53.34
N LEU A 1018 -0.97 -16.40 52.95
CA LEU A 1018 -0.30 -17.30 53.87
C LEU A 1018 1.02 -16.66 54.30
N SER A 1019 1.26 -16.58 55.60
CA SER A 1019 2.57 -16.18 56.14
C SER A 1019 2.96 -17.03 57.33
N ALA A 1020 4.25 -17.05 57.67
CA ALA A 1020 4.75 -17.72 58.87
C ALA A 1020 5.35 -16.72 59.87
N THR A 1021 4.93 -16.85 61.14
CA THR A 1021 5.33 -15.95 62.23
C THR A 1021 6.82 -16.12 62.52
N GLY A 1022 7.58 -15.03 62.45
CA GLY A 1022 9.02 -15.04 62.72
C GLY A 1022 9.90 -15.46 61.54
N THR A 1023 9.33 -15.68 60.37
CA THR A 1023 10.04 -15.83 59.09
C THR A 1023 9.61 -14.73 58.12
N ASP A 1024 10.26 -14.64 56.96
CA ASP A 1024 9.83 -13.73 55.90
C ASP A 1024 8.90 -14.34 54.85
N LEU A 1025 8.42 -15.56 55.11
CA LEU A 1025 7.56 -16.29 54.19
C LEU A 1025 6.23 -15.56 53.98
N ALA A 1026 5.88 -15.34 52.72
CA ALA A 1026 4.55 -14.87 52.31
C ALA A 1026 4.20 -15.47 50.95
N VAL A 1027 3.01 -16.08 50.85
CA VAL A 1027 2.45 -16.63 49.61
C VAL A 1027 1.02 -16.12 49.48
N GLU A 1028 0.71 -15.48 48.37
CA GLU A 1028 -0.67 -15.14 48.04
C GLU A 1028 -1.34 -16.30 47.32
N ILE A 1029 -2.52 -16.68 47.78
CA ILE A 1029 -3.30 -17.78 47.22
C ILE A 1029 -4.64 -17.21 46.77
N ARG A 1030 -4.82 -17.11 45.45
CA ARG A 1030 -6.07 -16.64 44.84
C ARG A 1030 -7.09 -17.77 44.83
N THR A 1031 -7.85 -17.86 45.92
CA THR A 1031 -9.01 -18.74 46.06
C THR A 1031 -10.07 -18.15 46.98
N GLY A 1032 -11.33 -18.50 46.72
CA GLY A 1032 -12.45 -18.08 47.54
C GLY A 1032 -12.48 -18.75 48.92
N GLN A 1033 -11.88 -19.94 49.05
CA GLN A 1033 -11.82 -20.69 50.29
C GLN A 1033 -10.52 -21.51 50.35
N ILE A 1034 -9.81 -21.43 51.47
CA ILE A 1034 -8.67 -22.28 51.79
C ILE A 1034 -8.78 -22.81 53.22
N GLY A 1035 -8.47 -24.09 53.41
CA GLY A 1035 -8.39 -24.73 54.72
C GLY A 1035 -6.95 -25.05 55.13
N PHE A 1036 -6.69 -25.09 56.45
CA PHE A 1036 -5.38 -25.48 56.98
C PHE A 1036 -4.99 -26.92 56.62
N GLU A 1037 -5.97 -27.78 56.29
CA GLU A 1037 -5.77 -29.14 55.79
C GLU A 1037 -5.16 -29.21 54.39
N GLN A 1038 -5.21 -28.12 53.62
CA GLN A 1038 -4.59 -28.02 52.30
C GLN A 1038 -3.12 -27.59 52.37
N ILE A 1039 -2.61 -27.28 53.56
CA ILE A 1039 -1.23 -26.88 53.81
C ILE A 1039 -0.46 -28.04 54.45
N LEU A 1040 0.59 -28.52 53.79
CA LEU A 1040 1.43 -29.61 54.27
C LEU A 1040 2.67 -29.02 54.97
N LEU A 1041 2.92 -29.39 56.23
CA LEU A 1041 4.03 -28.82 57.04
C LEU A 1041 5.03 -29.86 57.54
N THR A 1042 4.72 -31.15 57.48
CA THR A 1042 5.56 -32.28 57.96
C THR A 1042 5.18 -33.61 57.36
#